data_AF-A0A7Z2SRV1-F1
#
_entry.id   AF-A0A7Z2SRV1-F1
#
_cell.length_a   1.000
_cell.length_b   1.000
_cell.length_c   1.000
_cell.angle_alpha   90.00
_cell.angle_beta   90.00
_cell.angle_gamma   90.00
#
_symmetry.space_group_name_H-M   'P 1'
#
loop_
_entity.id
_entity.type
_entity.pdbx_description
1 polymer ?
#
loop_
_entity_poly.entity_id
_entity_poly.type
_entity_poly.pdbx_seq_one_letter_code
_entity_poly.pdbx_strand_id
1 'polypeptide(L)'
;MLPTGFSMKKNLSPFDDVWTFAAPDAGSDASIPPHEPVHDTLVIDDGDQFPVAAETVTTVVTSAAKPVASIATLADYLVNGFWQYNSTIAHHWASSTITYNFSALNSAEKFLAQSALQAWSEVANVTFVQTTGAANITFSNSGTMQAYASGTWNGSGAITSMNIVISSDWVTTDGGANDGKTGIDSYAYQTYIHEVGHALGLGHQGPYNGSASYATNATYANDTWQYSIMSYFSEPNYSGSSYRYVVTPQMADIYAMASIYGAATTTRTGDTVYGFNSNAGAVFNFSAYSSAPALTIYDSGGNDTLDCSGYSAAQTIDLHSGAFSSVGGLVNNIGIALNATIEKAIGGSGNDKLTASDTGCTLSGGGGSDTLIGGAGNDKLIGGIGVDTMTGGASGDTFVFLLGESLATSGLHDRITDFESGADHIDLSGYDAISSTGSYDQFKFLGTAAFDGAAGELNYFYNSATGITTLQGDTNGDGAADFAIDLTGNIAITLSELIGVYSTPVVIESFGSTNLTQVGSNYYLYNSGVGPQLQYLGAPVVTGQISGWSPIAAEQISGGYQVVWKANGADQYTLWTTDSSGKFVSYIPAMPGSSLVLESAETTFQQDLNGDGLLGIRTAVIESFGSTSLTQVANNYYLYNSGVGPQLQYLGAPVVAGQISGWAPIAAEQISGGYQVVWKANGADQYTLWTTDSSGKFVSYIPAMSGSSSVLESAETTFQQDLNGDGLIGIPTVVIESSGSTSLTQVGSNYYLYNSGVGPQLQYLGAAVVAGQISGWAPIAAEQISGGYQVVWKANGADQYTLWTTDSSGKFVSYIPAMPGSSLVLESAETTFQQDLNGDGLIGIPTVVIESSGSTSLTQVGSNYYLYNSGVGPQLQYLGAAVVAGQISGWAPIAAEQISGGYQVVWKANGADQYTLWTTDSSGKFVSYIPAMSGSSSVLQSAETNFQQDLNGDSVVGVHSAPLVATGTSALNLAFALQENAGTVVGNDTFLFGSNLSAGLIAADRGTMLLNEFPALDSELIKLFQDTQSEQGAVHWISQIDVLSGPDALPAKAEIVAIHANGFIFH
;
A
#
# COMPACT_ATOMS: atom_id res chain seq x y z
N MET A 1 -12.42 40.38 9.20
CA MET A 1 -12.66 41.83 9.33
C MET A 1 -14.13 42.10 9.00
N LEU A 2 -14.87 42.76 9.90
CA LEU A 2 -16.28 43.18 9.76
C LEU A 2 -16.43 44.33 8.71
N PRO A 3 -17.62 44.63 8.11
CA PRO A 3 -18.89 45.01 8.78
C PRO A 3 -20.20 44.46 8.13
N THR A 4 -21.12 43.82 8.87
CA THR A 4 -22.31 44.34 9.62
C THR A 4 -23.33 45.20 8.88
N GLY A 5 -24.58 44.72 8.84
CA GLY A 5 -25.78 45.53 9.11
C GLY A 5 -27.03 45.18 8.31
N PHE A 6 -28.04 44.56 8.94
CA PHE A 6 -29.43 45.05 8.99
C PHE A 6 -30.26 44.18 9.97
N SER A 7 -31.00 44.83 10.88
CA SER A 7 -31.74 44.20 11.96
C SER A 7 -33.21 43.98 11.62
N MET A 8 -33.74 42.86 12.11
CA MET A 8 -35.16 42.53 12.13
C MET A 8 -35.90 43.27 13.25
N LYS A 9 -37.12 43.76 12.97
CA LYS A 9 -38.11 44.08 14.00
C LYS A 9 -39.22 43.03 14.00
N LYS A 10 -39.36 42.40 15.17
CA LYS A 10 -40.37 41.42 15.57
C LYS A 10 -41.66 42.14 15.97
N ASN A 11 -42.82 41.65 15.53
CA ASN A 11 -44.10 41.88 16.19
C ASN A 11 -44.81 40.53 16.40
N LEU A 12 -45.37 40.35 17.59
CA LEU A 12 -45.92 39.10 18.14
C LEU A 12 -47.45 39.13 18.19
N SER A 13 -48.07 38.04 17.68
CA SER A 13 -49.22 37.28 18.26
C SER A 13 -50.68 37.80 18.07
N PRO A 14 -51.75 37.02 18.43
CA PRO A 14 -52.25 35.77 17.82
C PRO A 14 -53.82 35.70 17.66
N PHE A 15 -54.33 34.58 17.10
CA PHE A 15 -55.71 34.02 17.10
C PHE A 15 -56.72 34.26 15.93
N ASP A 16 -57.28 33.11 15.52
CA ASP A 16 -58.59 32.74 14.94
C ASP A 16 -58.94 32.88 13.44
N ASP A 17 -59.21 31.69 12.87
CA ASP A 17 -60.32 31.25 11.99
C ASP A 17 -60.49 31.67 10.50
N VAL A 18 -60.48 30.60 9.66
CA VAL A 18 -61.41 30.29 8.55
C VAL A 18 -61.28 31.04 7.19
N TRP A 19 -60.83 30.26 6.18
CA TRP A 19 -61.08 30.23 4.72
C TRP A 19 -61.09 31.53 3.86
N THR A 20 -60.21 31.58 2.85
CA THR A 20 -60.53 31.68 1.39
C THR A 20 -59.25 31.91 0.56
N PHE A 21 -59.09 31.17 -0.55
CA PHE A 21 -58.04 31.41 -1.55
C PHE A 21 -58.49 32.50 -2.53
N ALA A 22 -57.69 33.55 -2.67
CA ALA A 22 -57.78 34.54 -3.74
C ALA A 22 -56.48 34.51 -4.55
N ALA A 23 -56.63 34.45 -5.88
CA ALA A 23 -55.55 34.49 -6.87
C ALA A 23 -54.81 35.83 -6.84
N PRO A 24 -53.49 35.88 -7.16
CA PRO A 24 -52.77 37.14 -7.24
C PRO A 24 -52.89 37.81 -8.61
N ASP A 25 -53.06 39.13 -8.54
CA ASP A 25 -53.13 40.12 -9.62
C ASP A 25 -51.91 40.15 -10.54
N ALA A 26 -52.18 40.44 -11.81
CA ALA A 26 -51.21 40.73 -12.85
C ALA A 26 -50.58 42.13 -12.66
N GLY A 27 -49.25 42.16 -12.56
CA GLY A 27 -48.43 43.38 -12.61
C GLY A 27 -47.85 43.59 -14.02
N SER A 28 -48.16 44.74 -14.60
CA SER A 28 -47.65 45.26 -15.87
C SER A 28 -46.22 45.78 -15.78
N ASP A 29 -45.36 45.46 -16.74
CA ASP A 29 -44.50 46.45 -17.44
C ASP A 29 -43.96 45.88 -18.77
N ALA A 30 -43.79 46.77 -19.75
CA ALA A 30 -43.65 46.53 -21.17
C ALA A 30 -42.20 46.57 -21.66
N SER A 31 -41.90 45.91 -22.80
CA SER A 31 -40.98 46.46 -23.82
C SER A 31 -40.90 45.64 -25.14
N ILE A 32 -41.33 46.27 -26.26
CA ILE A 32 -40.76 46.25 -27.64
C ILE A 32 -41.13 45.05 -28.57
N PRO A 33 -41.31 45.19 -29.92
CA PRO A 33 -42.17 46.06 -30.75
C PRO A 33 -42.95 45.23 -31.86
N PRO A 34 -43.73 45.85 -32.78
CA PRO A 34 -44.77 45.22 -33.58
C PRO A 34 -44.36 44.82 -35.01
N HIS A 35 -45.10 43.88 -35.61
CA HIS A 35 -45.25 43.74 -37.08
C HIS A 35 -46.64 43.21 -37.43
N GLU A 36 -47.30 43.88 -38.38
CA GLU A 36 -48.68 43.66 -38.84
C GLU A 36 -48.88 42.39 -39.70
N PRO A 37 -50.10 41.81 -39.77
CA PRO A 37 -50.52 40.95 -40.87
C PRO A 37 -51.35 41.73 -41.91
N VAL A 38 -51.03 41.47 -43.19
CA VAL A 38 -51.65 42.03 -44.39
C VAL A 38 -52.88 41.21 -44.80
N HIS A 39 -53.89 41.92 -45.35
CA HIS A 39 -55.03 41.53 -46.21
C HIS A 39 -54.80 40.26 -47.08
N ASP A 40 -55.79 39.47 -47.52
CA ASP A 40 -57.04 39.83 -48.19
C ASP A 40 -57.94 38.57 -48.42
N THR A 41 -59.12 38.81 -48.99
CA THR A 41 -60.41 38.09 -48.94
C THR A 41 -60.76 37.12 -50.09
N LEU A 42 -61.91 36.42 -49.90
CA LEU A 42 -62.87 35.78 -50.86
C LEU A 42 -62.58 34.30 -51.29
N VAL A 43 -63.52 33.35 -51.29
CA VAL A 43 -64.83 33.26 -52.00
C VAL A 43 -65.77 32.21 -51.33
N ILE A 44 -67.10 32.41 -51.42
CA ILE A 44 -68.21 31.52 -51.01
C ILE A 44 -68.69 30.63 -52.19
N ASP A 45 -69.24 29.45 -51.87
CA ASP A 45 -70.23 28.58 -52.61
C ASP A 45 -69.67 27.17 -52.94
N ASP A 46 -70.30 25.99 -52.70
CA ASP A 46 -71.70 25.57 -52.53
C ASP A 46 -71.78 24.17 -51.82
N GLY A 47 -72.81 23.93 -51.01
CA GLY A 47 -73.41 22.60 -50.72
C GLY A 47 -72.82 21.67 -49.63
N ASP A 48 -73.50 21.62 -48.47
CA ASP A 48 -73.43 20.64 -47.36
C ASP A 48 -72.21 20.67 -46.40
N GLN A 49 -72.36 21.44 -45.32
CA GLN A 49 -71.44 21.50 -44.17
C GLN A 49 -72.01 20.74 -42.96
N PHE A 50 -71.25 19.77 -42.44
CA PHE A 50 -71.33 19.33 -41.04
C PHE A 50 -70.75 20.42 -40.12
N PRO A 51 -71.22 20.55 -38.86
CA PRO A 51 -71.05 21.78 -38.09
C PRO A 51 -69.60 21.97 -37.63
N VAL A 52 -68.97 23.04 -38.13
CA VAL A 52 -67.83 23.67 -37.46
C VAL A 52 -68.35 24.34 -36.19
N ALA A 53 -67.81 23.99 -35.03
CA ALA A 53 -68.21 24.56 -33.75
C ALA A 53 -67.99 26.08 -33.73
N ALA A 54 -69.07 26.84 -33.86
CA ALA A 54 -69.09 28.26 -33.53
C ALA A 54 -69.22 28.40 -32.00
N GLU A 55 -68.23 29.00 -31.34
CA GLU A 55 -68.40 29.56 -30.01
C GLU A 55 -69.56 30.56 -30.03
N THR A 56 -70.71 30.14 -29.51
CA THR A 56 -71.79 31.05 -29.16
C THR A 56 -71.92 31.04 -27.64
N VAL A 57 -71.42 32.10 -27.02
CA VAL A 57 -71.73 32.42 -25.61
C VAL A 57 -73.25 32.61 -25.51
N THR A 58 -73.93 31.58 -25.01
CA THR A 58 -75.37 31.63 -24.73
C THR A 58 -75.60 31.24 -23.28
N THR A 59 -76.30 32.12 -22.57
CA THR A 59 -76.72 32.01 -21.16
C THR A 59 -77.12 30.59 -20.74
N VAL A 60 -76.43 30.09 -19.71
CA VAL A 60 -76.63 28.76 -19.12
C VAL A 60 -78.02 28.62 -18.52
N VAL A 61 -78.88 27.85 -19.18
CA VAL A 61 -79.94 27.10 -18.50
C VAL A 61 -79.27 25.84 -17.95
N THR A 62 -79.29 25.66 -16.63
CA THR A 62 -78.67 24.53 -15.95
C THR A 62 -79.40 23.22 -16.26
N SER A 63 -79.01 22.52 -17.33
CA SER A 63 -79.32 21.10 -17.47
C SER A 63 -78.54 20.33 -16.40
N ALA A 64 -79.18 19.37 -15.73
CA ALA A 64 -78.50 18.48 -14.78
C ALA A 64 -77.24 17.85 -15.42
N ALA A 65 -76.14 17.79 -14.66
CA ALA A 65 -74.89 17.19 -15.13
C ALA A 65 -75.11 15.71 -15.52
N LYS A 66 -74.64 15.32 -16.71
CA LYS A 66 -74.70 13.91 -17.17
C LYS A 66 -73.85 13.02 -16.25
N PRO A 67 -74.29 11.79 -15.93
CA PRO A 67 -73.47 10.88 -15.13
C PRO A 67 -72.22 10.41 -15.90
N VAL A 68 -71.13 10.16 -15.19
CA VAL A 68 -69.93 9.51 -15.75
C VAL A 68 -70.07 8.00 -15.57
N ALA A 69 -69.87 7.22 -16.63
CA ALA A 69 -69.93 5.76 -16.60
C ALA A 69 -68.54 5.13 -16.42
N SER A 70 -68.49 3.96 -15.79
CA SER A 70 -67.27 3.12 -15.81
C SER A 70 -67.04 2.52 -17.20
N ILE A 71 -65.82 2.09 -17.52
CA ILE A 71 -65.51 1.39 -18.77
C ILE A 71 -66.42 0.17 -18.99
N ALA A 72 -66.65 -0.62 -17.93
CA ALA A 72 -67.53 -1.78 -17.99
C ALA A 72 -69.01 -1.39 -18.28
N THR A 73 -69.47 -0.25 -17.74
CA THR A 73 -70.81 0.26 -18.01
C THR A 73 -70.95 0.77 -19.44
N LEU A 74 -69.94 1.49 -19.95
CA LEU A 74 -69.93 1.92 -21.35
C LEU A 74 -69.93 0.71 -22.29
N ALA A 75 -69.09 -0.28 -22.00
CA ALA A 75 -69.01 -1.52 -22.76
C ALA A 75 -70.33 -2.31 -22.75
N ASP A 76 -70.98 -2.47 -21.59
CA ASP A 76 -72.30 -3.12 -21.52
C ASP A 76 -73.35 -2.38 -22.35
N TYR A 77 -73.29 -1.04 -22.42
CA TYR A 77 -74.19 -0.28 -23.27
C TYR A 77 -73.94 -0.57 -24.76
N LEU A 78 -72.69 -0.67 -25.20
CA LEU A 78 -72.33 -1.04 -26.58
C LEU A 78 -72.85 -2.44 -26.95
N VAL A 79 -72.74 -3.40 -26.03
CA VAL A 79 -73.11 -4.81 -26.27
C VAL A 79 -74.60 -5.06 -26.09
N ASN A 80 -75.26 -4.40 -25.15
CA ASN A 80 -76.63 -4.69 -24.75
C ASN A 80 -77.55 -3.46 -24.84
N GLY A 81 -77.14 -2.33 -24.27
CA GLY A 81 -77.97 -1.14 -24.10
C GLY A 81 -78.51 -0.56 -25.41
N PHE A 82 -77.65 -0.40 -26.41
CA PHE A 82 -78.03 0.13 -27.72
C PHE A 82 -79.07 -0.75 -28.44
N TRP A 83 -78.89 -2.06 -28.40
CA TRP A 83 -79.81 -2.99 -29.07
C TRP A 83 -81.16 -3.05 -28.38
N GLN A 84 -81.17 -3.04 -27.05
CA GLN A 84 -82.39 -2.94 -26.26
C GLN A 84 -83.16 -1.65 -26.56
N TYR A 85 -82.47 -0.51 -26.67
CA TYR A 85 -83.07 0.76 -27.04
C TYR A 85 -83.78 0.68 -28.41
N ASN A 86 -83.15 0.03 -29.38
CA ASN A 86 -83.71 -0.19 -30.71
C ASN A 86 -84.76 -1.32 -30.76
N SER A 87 -85.21 -1.85 -29.62
CA SER A 87 -86.16 -2.96 -29.52
C SER A 87 -85.71 -4.21 -30.28
N THR A 88 -84.39 -4.43 -30.30
CA THR A 88 -83.73 -5.61 -30.89
C THR A 88 -82.96 -6.37 -29.81
N ILE A 89 -82.43 -7.54 -30.19
CA ILE A 89 -81.55 -8.32 -29.33
C ILE A 89 -80.09 -7.99 -29.66
N ALA A 90 -79.23 -8.04 -28.64
CA ALA A 90 -77.80 -8.05 -28.83
C ALA A 90 -77.42 -9.14 -29.83
N HIS A 91 -76.53 -8.83 -30.77
CA HIS A 91 -76.15 -9.76 -31.81
C HIS A 91 -74.65 -9.73 -32.10
N HIS A 92 -74.08 -10.91 -32.24
CA HIS A 92 -72.65 -11.13 -32.49
C HIS A 92 -72.46 -12.44 -33.26
N TRP A 93 -71.25 -12.67 -33.77
CA TRP A 93 -70.93 -13.91 -34.47
C TRP A 93 -70.83 -15.09 -33.49
N ALA A 94 -71.45 -16.22 -33.83
CA ALA A 94 -71.31 -17.45 -33.05
C ALA A 94 -69.93 -18.14 -33.23
N SER A 95 -69.14 -17.69 -34.20
CA SER A 95 -67.80 -18.17 -34.53
C SER A 95 -66.81 -17.02 -34.43
N SER A 96 -65.66 -17.26 -33.81
CA SER A 96 -64.53 -16.33 -33.80
C SER A 96 -63.82 -16.25 -35.16
N THR A 97 -63.98 -17.25 -36.04
CA THR A 97 -63.46 -17.17 -37.42
C THR A 97 -64.52 -16.56 -38.33
N ILE A 98 -64.21 -15.40 -38.91
CA ILE A 98 -65.12 -14.58 -39.71
C ILE A 98 -64.51 -14.37 -41.09
N THR A 99 -65.20 -14.80 -42.14
CA THR A 99 -64.74 -14.58 -43.51
C THR A 99 -65.10 -13.19 -44.02
N TYR A 100 -64.22 -12.55 -44.80
CA TYR A 100 -64.51 -11.24 -45.40
C TYR A 100 -64.22 -11.20 -46.91
N ASN A 101 -64.81 -10.23 -47.62
CA ASN A 101 -64.58 -10.01 -49.05
C ASN A 101 -64.36 -8.52 -49.38
N PHE A 102 -63.21 -8.21 -50.01
CA PHE A 102 -62.81 -6.87 -50.47
C PHE A 102 -62.87 -6.66 -51.99
N SER A 103 -63.53 -7.54 -52.75
CA SER A 103 -63.47 -7.53 -54.22
C SER A 103 -63.98 -6.23 -54.83
N ALA A 104 -64.87 -5.50 -54.15
CA ALA A 104 -65.39 -4.21 -54.60
C ALA A 104 -64.45 -3.02 -54.32
N LEU A 105 -63.47 -3.17 -53.43
CA LEU A 105 -62.63 -2.08 -52.95
C LEU A 105 -61.38 -1.86 -53.83
N ASN A 106 -60.97 -0.60 -53.98
CA ASN A 106 -59.68 -0.22 -54.56
C ASN A 106 -58.53 -0.43 -53.56
N SER A 107 -57.28 -0.19 -53.96
CA SER A 107 -56.11 -0.47 -53.12
C SER A 107 -56.03 0.37 -51.84
N ALA A 108 -56.40 1.65 -51.89
CA ALA A 108 -56.38 2.52 -50.71
C ALA A 108 -57.49 2.13 -49.72
N GLU A 109 -58.69 1.87 -50.23
CA GLU A 109 -59.83 1.37 -49.46
C GLU A 109 -59.50 0.01 -48.78
N LYS A 110 -58.88 -0.91 -49.53
CA LYS A 110 -58.42 -2.20 -48.99
C LYS A 110 -57.44 -2.03 -47.84
N PHE A 111 -56.50 -1.10 -47.98
CA PHE A 111 -55.52 -0.83 -46.94
C PHE A 111 -56.18 -0.37 -45.64
N LEU A 112 -57.12 0.57 -45.71
CA LEU A 112 -57.85 1.05 -44.51
C LEU A 112 -58.73 -0.04 -43.91
N ALA A 113 -59.50 -0.75 -44.75
CA ALA A 113 -60.37 -1.84 -44.31
C ALA A 113 -59.58 -2.99 -43.66
N GLN A 114 -58.44 -3.36 -44.23
CA GLN A 114 -57.57 -4.39 -43.68
C GLN A 114 -56.94 -3.95 -42.36
N SER A 115 -56.51 -2.70 -42.27
CA SER A 115 -55.96 -2.12 -41.03
C SER A 115 -57.02 -2.08 -39.92
N ALA A 116 -58.27 -1.79 -40.25
CA ALA A 116 -59.38 -1.80 -39.28
C ALA A 116 -59.71 -3.23 -38.80
N LEU A 117 -59.78 -4.22 -39.70
CA LEU A 117 -59.93 -5.63 -39.31
C LEU A 117 -58.77 -6.08 -38.40
N GLN A 118 -57.55 -5.68 -38.73
CA GLN A 118 -56.35 -5.97 -37.93
C GLN A 118 -56.49 -5.39 -36.51
N ALA A 119 -56.84 -4.11 -36.38
CA ALA A 119 -57.00 -3.44 -35.10
C ALA A 119 -58.01 -4.13 -34.17
N TRP A 120 -59.11 -4.68 -34.70
CA TRP A 120 -60.05 -5.49 -33.92
C TRP A 120 -59.51 -6.87 -33.56
N SER A 121 -58.80 -7.55 -34.47
CA SER A 121 -58.19 -8.86 -34.17
C SER A 121 -57.05 -8.80 -33.16
N GLU A 122 -56.45 -7.63 -32.97
CA GLU A 122 -55.39 -7.43 -31.97
C GLU A 122 -55.92 -7.35 -30.54
N VAL A 123 -57.19 -6.98 -30.36
CA VAL A 123 -57.78 -6.77 -29.02
C VAL A 123 -58.82 -7.84 -28.64
N ALA A 124 -59.33 -8.57 -29.64
CA ALA A 124 -60.34 -9.59 -29.46
C ALA A 124 -59.92 -10.91 -30.10
N ASN A 125 -60.36 -12.03 -29.52
CA ASN A 125 -60.11 -13.37 -30.06
C ASN A 125 -61.04 -13.65 -31.26
N VAL A 126 -60.77 -12.93 -32.36
CA VAL A 126 -61.41 -13.06 -33.67
C VAL A 126 -60.34 -13.25 -34.74
N THR A 127 -60.62 -14.11 -35.72
CA THR A 127 -59.73 -14.40 -36.84
C THR A 127 -60.45 -14.06 -38.13
N PHE A 128 -59.90 -13.10 -38.87
CA PHE A 128 -60.43 -12.71 -40.17
C PHE A 128 -59.79 -13.49 -41.31
N VAL A 129 -60.62 -14.05 -42.20
CA VAL A 129 -60.14 -14.86 -43.34
C VAL A 129 -60.69 -14.30 -44.65
N GLN A 130 -59.81 -13.83 -45.53
CA GLN A 130 -60.24 -13.29 -46.82
C GLN A 130 -60.78 -14.37 -47.75
N THR A 131 -61.83 -14.04 -48.48
CA THR A 131 -62.37 -14.84 -49.59
C THR A 131 -62.69 -13.95 -50.79
N THR A 132 -62.87 -14.56 -51.96
CA THR A 132 -63.27 -13.88 -53.20
C THR A 132 -64.75 -14.12 -53.56
N GLY A 133 -65.44 -14.99 -52.82
CA GLY A 133 -66.84 -15.38 -53.04
C GLY A 133 -67.78 -14.88 -51.94
N ALA A 134 -68.77 -15.68 -51.57
CA ALA A 134 -69.62 -15.36 -50.42
C ALA A 134 -68.79 -15.31 -49.13
N ALA A 135 -68.99 -14.29 -48.32
CA ALA A 135 -68.29 -14.07 -47.06
C ALA A 135 -69.25 -13.65 -45.96
N ASN A 136 -68.81 -13.78 -44.70
CA ASN A 136 -69.56 -13.32 -43.54
C ASN A 136 -69.71 -11.80 -43.53
N ILE A 137 -68.62 -11.08 -43.85
CA ILE A 137 -68.61 -9.62 -44.01
C ILE A 137 -68.25 -9.27 -45.46
N THR A 138 -69.11 -8.53 -46.14
CA THR A 138 -68.81 -7.98 -47.47
C THR A 138 -68.54 -6.49 -47.37
N PHE A 139 -67.49 -6.00 -48.02
CA PHE A 139 -67.20 -4.57 -48.11
C PHE A 139 -67.55 -4.05 -49.51
N SER A 140 -68.17 -2.87 -49.58
CA SER A 140 -68.52 -2.19 -50.82
C SER A 140 -68.34 -0.67 -50.72
N ASN A 141 -68.27 0.00 -51.87
CA ASN A 141 -67.99 1.43 -52.00
C ASN A 141 -69.02 2.19 -52.84
N SER A 142 -70.27 1.71 -52.86
CA SER A 142 -71.36 2.35 -53.59
C SER A 142 -71.92 3.57 -52.84
N GLY A 143 -72.43 4.55 -53.58
CA GLY A 143 -73.10 5.73 -53.03
C GLY A 143 -72.25 7.00 -53.17
N THR A 144 -72.67 8.05 -52.48
CA THR A 144 -71.98 9.34 -52.39
C THR A 144 -72.05 9.79 -50.95
N MET A 145 -70.90 10.01 -50.32
CA MET A 145 -70.78 10.38 -48.90
C MET A 145 -71.58 9.47 -47.97
N GLN A 146 -71.46 8.15 -48.14
CA GLN A 146 -72.14 7.14 -47.32
C GLN A 146 -71.13 6.26 -46.58
N ALA A 147 -71.35 6.08 -45.28
CA ALA A 147 -70.68 5.11 -44.42
C ALA A 147 -71.72 4.46 -43.49
N TYR A 148 -71.88 3.14 -43.59
CA TYR A 148 -72.74 2.37 -42.68
C TYR A 148 -72.49 0.86 -42.76
N ALA A 149 -72.81 0.15 -41.67
CA ALA A 149 -72.92 -1.29 -41.61
C ALA A 149 -74.39 -1.74 -41.55
N SER A 150 -74.70 -2.84 -42.22
CA SER A 150 -76.03 -3.46 -42.20
C SER A 150 -75.91 -4.98 -42.21
N GLY A 151 -76.89 -5.69 -41.66
CA GLY A 151 -76.82 -7.15 -41.67
C GLY A 151 -78.07 -7.86 -41.23
N THR A 152 -77.94 -9.17 -41.07
CA THR A 152 -79.02 -10.07 -40.65
C THR A 152 -78.54 -11.04 -39.59
N TRP A 153 -79.39 -11.31 -38.62
CA TRP A 153 -79.16 -12.24 -37.51
C TRP A 153 -80.39 -13.11 -37.28
N ASN A 154 -80.19 -14.25 -36.63
CA ASN A 154 -81.28 -15.16 -36.30
C ASN A 154 -81.98 -14.77 -34.97
N GLY A 155 -83.02 -15.50 -34.60
CA GLY A 155 -83.79 -15.24 -33.36
C GLY A 155 -83.02 -15.43 -32.05
N SER A 156 -81.81 -15.99 -32.07
CA SER A 156 -80.92 -16.09 -30.90
C SER A 156 -79.86 -15.00 -30.85
N GLY A 157 -79.83 -14.08 -31.82
CA GLY A 157 -78.84 -13.00 -31.91
C GLY A 157 -77.54 -13.41 -32.61
N ALA A 158 -77.46 -14.59 -33.21
CA ALA A 158 -76.27 -14.95 -33.98
C ALA A 158 -76.32 -14.24 -35.35
N ILE A 159 -75.31 -13.41 -35.63
CA ILE A 159 -75.12 -12.76 -36.93
C ILE A 159 -74.93 -13.83 -38.01
N THR A 160 -75.57 -13.63 -39.16
CA THR A 160 -75.49 -14.52 -40.33
C THR A 160 -74.82 -13.87 -41.54
N SER A 161 -74.97 -12.55 -41.71
CA SER A 161 -74.29 -11.77 -42.76
C SER A 161 -74.18 -10.30 -42.37
N MET A 162 -73.06 -9.65 -42.67
CA MET A 162 -72.89 -8.20 -42.60
C MET A 162 -72.41 -7.63 -43.95
N ASN A 163 -72.83 -6.41 -44.25
CA ASN A 163 -72.39 -5.60 -45.37
C ASN A 163 -71.95 -4.23 -44.84
N ILE A 164 -70.69 -3.88 -45.08
CA ILE A 164 -70.11 -2.57 -44.78
C ILE A 164 -70.05 -1.79 -46.10
N VAL A 165 -70.66 -0.61 -46.11
CA VAL A 165 -70.68 0.29 -47.26
C VAL A 165 -69.98 1.58 -46.87
N ILE A 166 -68.82 1.86 -47.48
CA ILE A 166 -68.10 3.13 -47.33
C ILE A 166 -67.76 3.62 -48.74
N SER A 167 -68.45 4.66 -49.21
CA SER A 167 -68.35 5.14 -50.59
C SER A 167 -66.95 5.67 -50.92
N SER A 168 -66.50 5.52 -52.17
CA SER A 168 -65.12 5.88 -52.56
C SER A 168 -64.76 7.35 -52.32
N ASP A 169 -65.75 8.24 -52.44
CA ASP A 169 -65.57 9.66 -52.15
C ASP A 169 -65.26 9.93 -50.67
N TRP A 170 -65.74 9.09 -49.75
CA TRP A 170 -65.43 9.15 -48.31
C TRP A 170 -63.93 9.03 -48.03
N VAL A 171 -63.21 8.19 -48.78
CA VAL A 171 -61.75 8.03 -48.63
C VAL A 171 -60.99 9.21 -49.24
N THR A 172 -61.55 9.87 -50.27
CA THR A 172 -60.90 11.02 -50.92
C THR A 172 -61.19 12.37 -50.27
N THR A 173 -62.33 12.52 -49.58
CA THR A 173 -62.75 13.75 -48.89
C THR A 173 -62.59 13.66 -47.36
N ASP A 174 -61.96 12.58 -46.88
CA ASP A 174 -61.82 12.23 -45.47
C ASP A 174 -63.15 12.26 -44.69
N GLY A 175 -64.17 11.59 -45.23
CA GLY A 175 -65.51 11.56 -44.64
C GLY A 175 -66.15 12.95 -44.47
N GLY A 176 -65.72 13.92 -45.28
CA GLY A 176 -66.23 15.29 -45.23
C GLY A 176 -65.49 16.18 -44.22
N ALA A 177 -64.49 15.65 -43.50
CA ALA A 177 -63.59 16.46 -42.67
C ALA A 177 -62.75 17.42 -43.52
N ASN A 178 -62.44 17.03 -44.77
CA ASN A 178 -61.68 17.84 -45.73
C ASN A 178 -60.33 18.34 -45.19
N ASP A 179 -59.67 17.56 -44.33
CA ASP A 179 -58.39 17.90 -43.71
C ASP A 179 -57.16 17.47 -44.56
N GLY A 180 -57.42 16.81 -45.69
CA GLY A 180 -56.41 16.34 -46.64
C GLY A 180 -55.76 15.00 -46.28
N LYS A 181 -56.24 14.29 -45.24
CA LYS A 181 -55.69 13.01 -44.80
C LYS A 181 -56.39 11.82 -45.47
N THR A 182 -55.62 10.77 -45.79
CA THR A 182 -56.12 9.61 -46.58
C THR A 182 -55.57 8.25 -46.13
N GLY A 183 -54.73 8.21 -45.09
CA GLY A 183 -54.10 7.01 -44.55
C GLY A 183 -54.65 6.60 -43.19
N ILE A 184 -53.85 5.90 -42.38
CA ILE A 184 -54.23 5.52 -41.00
C ILE A 184 -54.42 6.72 -40.06
N ASP A 185 -53.97 7.91 -40.46
CA ASP A 185 -54.22 9.15 -39.73
C ASP A 185 -55.43 9.91 -40.32
N SER A 186 -56.55 9.25 -40.61
CA SER A 186 -57.68 9.91 -41.29
C SER A 186 -59.01 9.58 -40.61
N TYR A 187 -60.00 10.47 -40.74
CA TYR A 187 -61.36 10.18 -40.27
C TYR A 187 -61.97 8.99 -41.04
N ALA A 188 -61.61 8.82 -42.31
CA ALA A 188 -61.97 7.63 -43.08
C ALA A 188 -61.48 6.34 -42.41
N TYR A 189 -60.26 6.31 -41.87
CA TYR A 189 -59.75 5.15 -41.13
C TYR A 189 -60.53 4.89 -39.84
N GLN A 190 -60.79 5.93 -39.04
CA GLN A 190 -61.64 5.84 -37.85
C GLN A 190 -63.03 5.27 -38.20
N THR A 191 -63.60 5.71 -39.33
CA THR A 191 -64.88 5.19 -39.85
C THR A 191 -64.79 3.70 -40.18
N TYR A 192 -63.72 3.24 -40.83
CA TYR A 192 -63.53 1.80 -41.09
C TYR A 192 -63.48 1.00 -39.78
N ILE A 193 -62.81 1.48 -38.73
CA ILE A 193 -62.80 0.79 -37.43
C ILE A 193 -64.22 0.77 -36.83
N HIS A 194 -64.92 1.90 -36.87
CA HIS A 194 -66.29 2.04 -36.38
C HIS A 194 -67.26 1.06 -37.05
N GLU A 195 -67.29 1.01 -38.39
CA GLU A 195 -68.21 0.14 -39.13
C GLU A 195 -67.86 -1.35 -38.97
N VAL A 196 -66.58 -1.69 -38.80
CA VAL A 196 -66.19 -3.05 -38.41
C VAL A 196 -66.67 -3.38 -37.00
N GLY A 197 -66.66 -2.43 -36.07
CA GLY A 197 -67.23 -2.58 -34.73
C GLY A 197 -68.72 -2.95 -34.77
N HIS A 198 -69.50 -2.28 -35.61
CA HIS A 198 -70.89 -2.65 -35.89
C HIS A 198 -71.00 -4.05 -36.51
N ALA A 199 -70.16 -4.39 -37.50
CA ALA A 199 -70.15 -5.71 -38.11
C ALA A 199 -69.76 -6.85 -37.16
N LEU A 200 -69.13 -6.52 -36.03
CA LEU A 200 -68.80 -7.42 -34.94
C LEU A 200 -69.85 -7.42 -33.82
N GLY A 201 -70.86 -6.54 -33.87
CA GLY A 201 -71.99 -6.57 -32.94
C GLY A 201 -72.06 -5.44 -31.92
N LEU A 202 -71.20 -4.43 -31.99
CA LEU A 202 -71.33 -3.25 -31.14
C LEU A 202 -72.40 -2.30 -31.65
N GLY A 203 -73.17 -1.72 -30.74
CA GLY A 203 -74.00 -0.56 -31.01
C GLY A 203 -73.25 0.76 -30.84
N HIS A 204 -73.96 1.88 -31.00
CA HIS A 204 -73.42 3.18 -30.57
C HIS A 204 -73.43 3.30 -29.05
N GLN A 205 -72.58 4.19 -28.52
CA GLN A 205 -72.43 4.43 -27.08
C GLN A 205 -73.62 5.15 -26.42
N GLY A 206 -74.62 5.53 -27.22
CA GLY A 206 -75.89 6.10 -26.75
C GLY A 206 -77.05 5.89 -27.74
N PRO A 207 -78.25 6.39 -27.40
CA PRO A 207 -79.48 6.16 -28.16
C PRO A 207 -79.60 7.13 -29.35
N TYR A 208 -78.66 7.05 -30.28
CA TYR A 208 -78.61 7.88 -31.48
C TYR A 208 -78.18 7.09 -32.71
N ASN A 209 -78.52 7.59 -33.90
CA ASN A 209 -78.14 7.00 -35.17
C ASN A 209 -78.23 8.05 -36.29
N GLY A 210 -77.24 8.11 -37.18
CA GLY A 210 -77.17 9.02 -38.33
C GLY A 210 -76.83 10.48 -37.98
N SER A 211 -77.46 11.07 -36.96
CA SER A 211 -77.07 12.37 -36.42
C SER A 211 -77.35 12.48 -34.92
N ALA A 212 -76.50 13.22 -34.21
CA ALA A 212 -76.61 13.40 -32.77
C ALA A 212 -75.97 14.73 -32.33
N SER A 213 -76.48 15.30 -31.22
CA SER A 213 -75.82 16.39 -30.50
C SER A 213 -75.47 15.92 -29.08
N TYR A 214 -74.23 16.16 -28.64
CA TYR A 214 -73.75 15.71 -27.34
C TYR A 214 -74.64 16.22 -26.19
N ALA A 215 -75.06 17.48 -26.27
CA ALA A 215 -75.88 18.12 -25.24
C ALA A 215 -77.19 17.37 -24.98
N THR A 216 -77.81 16.81 -26.02
CA THR A 216 -79.14 16.20 -25.97
C THR A 216 -79.14 14.68 -26.02
N ASN A 217 -78.18 14.06 -26.70
CA ASN A 217 -78.23 12.65 -27.06
C ASN A 217 -77.23 11.78 -26.27
N ALA A 218 -76.15 12.36 -25.74
CA ALA A 218 -75.21 11.60 -24.91
C ALA A 218 -75.88 11.18 -23.60
N THR A 219 -75.85 9.88 -23.29
CA THR A 219 -76.39 9.33 -22.04
C THR A 219 -75.43 9.51 -20.87
N TYR A 220 -74.13 9.31 -21.15
CA TYR A 220 -73.05 9.48 -20.19
C TYR A 220 -72.17 10.66 -20.60
N ALA A 221 -71.56 11.33 -19.62
CA ALA A 221 -70.66 12.46 -19.89
C ALA A 221 -69.41 12.01 -20.67
N ASN A 222 -68.92 10.81 -20.42
CA ASN A 222 -67.77 10.22 -21.11
C ASN A 222 -68.16 9.35 -22.33
N ASP A 223 -69.34 9.59 -22.91
CA ASP A 223 -69.68 9.13 -24.25
C ASP A 223 -68.94 10.02 -25.27
N THR A 224 -67.68 9.69 -25.52
CA THR A 224 -66.82 10.35 -26.50
C THR A 224 -65.90 9.34 -27.18
N TRP A 225 -65.31 9.74 -28.31
CA TRP A 225 -64.31 8.98 -29.04
C TRP A 225 -63.11 8.57 -28.19
N GLN A 226 -62.81 9.26 -27.09
CA GLN A 226 -61.74 8.88 -26.16
C GLN A 226 -61.99 7.52 -25.49
N TYR A 227 -63.26 7.21 -25.19
CA TYR A 227 -63.63 6.00 -24.46
C TYR A 227 -64.20 4.91 -25.36
N SER A 228 -64.86 5.30 -26.46
CA SER A 228 -65.37 4.40 -27.47
C SER A 228 -65.36 5.04 -28.85
N ILE A 229 -64.74 4.35 -29.82
CA ILE A 229 -64.79 4.72 -31.24
C ILE A 229 -66.22 4.66 -31.81
N MET A 230 -67.15 3.99 -31.11
CA MET A 230 -68.56 3.89 -31.45
C MET A 230 -69.38 5.14 -31.07
N SER A 231 -68.77 6.11 -30.39
CA SER A 231 -69.39 7.39 -30.10
C SER A 231 -69.50 8.29 -31.34
N TYR A 232 -70.46 9.21 -31.34
CA TYR A 232 -70.55 10.31 -32.34
C TYR A 232 -69.85 11.59 -31.87
N PHE A 233 -69.36 11.63 -30.63
CA PHE A 233 -68.89 12.86 -30.01
C PHE A 233 -67.37 12.82 -29.83
N SER A 234 -66.70 13.89 -30.26
CA SER A 234 -65.26 14.01 -30.08
C SER A 234 -64.88 14.23 -28.61
N GLU A 235 -63.61 13.97 -28.32
CA GLU A 235 -62.99 13.99 -27.00
C GLU A 235 -63.25 15.29 -26.20
N PRO A 236 -63.18 16.51 -26.79
CA PRO A 236 -63.36 17.76 -26.04
C PRO A 236 -64.72 17.93 -25.38
N ASN A 237 -65.73 17.14 -25.76
CA ASN A 237 -67.04 17.15 -25.09
C ASN A 237 -66.95 16.66 -23.64
N TYR A 238 -65.83 16.05 -23.23
CA TYR A 238 -65.59 15.57 -21.88
C TYR A 238 -64.13 15.75 -21.44
N SER A 239 -63.95 16.06 -20.15
CA SER A 239 -62.64 16.10 -19.46
C SER A 239 -61.55 17.02 -20.03
N GLY A 240 -61.86 17.90 -20.99
CA GLY A 240 -60.88 18.80 -21.60
C GLY A 240 -59.85 18.10 -22.50
N SER A 241 -60.12 16.86 -22.89
CA SER A 241 -59.27 16.06 -23.79
C SER A 241 -59.17 16.72 -25.17
N SER A 242 -58.03 16.57 -25.84
CA SER A 242 -57.80 17.21 -27.15
C SER A 242 -58.57 16.50 -28.26
N TYR A 243 -59.10 17.28 -29.22
CA TYR A 243 -59.69 16.74 -30.43
C TYR A 243 -58.66 15.99 -31.25
N ARG A 244 -58.87 14.70 -31.48
CA ARG A 244 -57.95 13.90 -32.30
C ARG A 244 -58.60 12.61 -32.77
N TYR A 245 -58.55 12.32 -34.07
CA TYR A 245 -59.05 11.03 -34.57
C TYR A 245 -58.36 9.86 -33.87
N VAL A 246 -59.18 8.94 -33.38
CA VAL A 246 -58.72 7.72 -32.71
C VAL A 246 -58.41 6.65 -33.74
N VAL A 247 -57.21 6.05 -33.62
CA VAL A 247 -56.67 5.12 -34.64
C VAL A 247 -56.69 3.65 -34.21
N THR A 248 -57.36 3.36 -33.10
CA THR A 248 -57.54 2.01 -32.51
C THR A 248 -58.93 1.89 -31.88
N PRO A 249 -59.43 0.68 -31.58
CA PRO A 249 -60.49 0.49 -30.60
C PRO A 249 -60.09 1.09 -29.25
N GLN A 250 -61.00 1.78 -28.57
CA GLN A 250 -60.75 2.40 -27.27
C GLN A 250 -61.13 1.49 -26.10
N MET A 251 -60.84 1.91 -24.87
CA MET A 251 -60.99 1.06 -23.68
C MET A 251 -62.37 0.39 -23.53
N ALA A 252 -63.48 1.09 -23.79
CA ALA A 252 -64.81 0.50 -23.71
C ALA A 252 -65.08 -0.48 -24.87
N ASP A 253 -64.52 -0.21 -26.05
CA ASP A 253 -64.61 -1.09 -27.22
C ASP A 253 -63.86 -2.39 -26.99
N ILE A 254 -62.63 -2.30 -26.47
CA ILE A 254 -61.77 -3.43 -26.12
C ILE A 254 -62.46 -4.30 -25.07
N TYR A 255 -62.98 -3.66 -24.01
CA TYR A 255 -63.70 -4.38 -22.95
C TYR A 255 -64.99 -5.04 -23.48
N ALA A 256 -65.73 -4.34 -24.34
CA ALA A 256 -66.93 -4.88 -24.97
C ALA A 256 -66.61 -6.11 -25.83
N MET A 257 -65.58 -6.04 -26.68
CA MET A 257 -65.19 -7.17 -27.50
C MET A 257 -64.63 -8.33 -26.69
N ALA A 258 -63.87 -8.07 -25.64
CA ALA A 258 -63.42 -9.10 -24.71
C ALA A 258 -64.60 -9.83 -24.06
N SER A 259 -65.71 -9.14 -23.78
CA SER A 259 -66.92 -9.75 -23.22
C SER A 259 -67.69 -10.65 -24.20
N ILE A 260 -67.57 -10.39 -25.52
CA ILE A 260 -68.28 -11.16 -26.56
C ILE A 260 -67.41 -12.31 -27.08
N TYR A 261 -66.16 -12.01 -27.44
CA TYR A 261 -65.26 -12.92 -28.17
C TYR A 261 -64.12 -13.47 -27.31
N GLY A 262 -63.90 -12.92 -26.11
CA GLY A 262 -62.69 -13.12 -25.32
C GLY A 262 -61.58 -12.15 -25.73
N ALA A 263 -60.77 -11.74 -24.76
CA ALA A 263 -59.61 -10.89 -24.99
C ALA A 263 -58.54 -11.65 -25.81
N ALA A 264 -57.84 -10.96 -26.72
CA ALA A 264 -56.73 -11.58 -27.45
C ALA A 264 -55.56 -11.87 -26.51
N THR A 265 -55.07 -13.09 -26.43
CA THR A 265 -54.00 -13.49 -25.48
C THR A 265 -52.63 -13.67 -26.14
N THR A 266 -52.56 -13.54 -27.46
CA THR A 266 -51.36 -13.75 -28.26
C THR A 266 -50.84 -12.46 -28.90
N THR A 267 -51.47 -11.33 -28.61
CA THR A 267 -51.09 -10.04 -29.18
C THR A 267 -49.87 -9.53 -28.42
N ARG A 268 -48.75 -9.41 -29.15
CA ARG A 268 -47.52 -8.73 -28.66
C ARG A 268 -46.95 -9.29 -27.35
N THR A 269 -46.97 -10.62 -27.16
CA THR A 269 -46.50 -11.30 -25.93
C THR A 269 -44.98 -11.23 -25.62
N GLY A 270 -44.23 -10.33 -26.24
CA GLY A 270 -42.81 -10.11 -25.99
C GLY A 270 -42.50 -8.62 -26.02
N ASP A 271 -41.27 -8.23 -25.70
CA ASP A 271 -40.89 -6.83 -25.49
C ASP A 271 -41.27 -5.90 -26.66
N THR A 272 -42.25 -5.05 -26.40
CA THR A 272 -42.86 -4.17 -27.39
C THR A 272 -42.55 -2.71 -27.08
N VAL A 273 -42.11 -1.98 -28.10
CA VAL A 273 -41.98 -0.52 -28.05
C VAL A 273 -43.17 0.11 -28.76
N TYR A 274 -43.93 0.92 -28.03
CA TYR A 274 -44.98 1.81 -28.52
C TYR A 274 -44.41 3.23 -28.59
N GLY A 275 -44.82 4.00 -29.60
CA GLY A 275 -44.38 5.38 -29.75
C GLY A 275 -43.25 5.56 -30.76
N PHE A 276 -42.22 6.32 -30.42
CA PHE A 276 -41.00 6.39 -31.23
C PHE A 276 -40.27 5.04 -31.20
N ASN A 277 -39.49 4.75 -32.24
CA ASN A 277 -38.74 3.49 -32.34
C ASN A 277 -39.61 2.21 -32.27
N SER A 278 -40.91 2.34 -32.57
CA SER A 278 -41.87 1.27 -32.35
C SER A 278 -41.61 0.01 -33.19
N ASN A 279 -41.76 -1.15 -32.55
CA ASN A 279 -41.84 -2.47 -33.20
C ASN A 279 -43.27 -3.04 -33.24
N ALA A 280 -44.27 -2.26 -32.77
CA ALA A 280 -45.68 -2.65 -32.68
C ALA A 280 -46.49 -2.43 -33.98
N GLY A 281 -45.85 -1.91 -35.03
CA GLY A 281 -46.47 -1.64 -36.33
C GLY A 281 -46.78 -0.16 -36.57
N ALA A 282 -47.28 0.16 -37.77
CA ALA A 282 -47.40 1.55 -38.23
C ALA A 282 -48.36 2.42 -37.40
N VAL A 283 -49.44 1.84 -36.85
CA VAL A 283 -50.43 2.55 -36.02
C VAL A 283 -49.83 3.05 -34.71
N PHE A 284 -48.87 2.32 -34.15
CA PHE A 284 -48.22 2.63 -32.88
C PHE A 284 -46.89 3.38 -33.04
N ASN A 285 -46.44 3.61 -34.28
CA ASN A 285 -45.22 4.36 -34.56
C ASN A 285 -45.50 5.88 -34.65
N PHE A 286 -45.14 6.62 -33.60
CA PHE A 286 -45.43 8.06 -33.50
C PHE A 286 -44.71 8.90 -34.56
N SER A 287 -43.58 8.42 -35.10
CA SER A 287 -42.89 9.10 -36.21
C SER A 287 -43.67 9.08 -37.54
N ALA A 288 -44.69 8.24 -37.66
CA ALA A 288 -45.56 8.20 -38.83
C ALA A 288 -46.61 9.33 -38.86
N TYR A 289 -46.75 10.09 -37.77
CA TYR A 289 -47.77 11.11 -37.59
C TYR A 289 -47.16 12.51 -37.57
N SER A 290 -47.82 13.48 -38.21
CA SER A 290 -47.42 14.90 -38.15
C SER A 290 -47.79 15.57 -36.83
N SER A 291 -48.72 14.99 -36.08
CA SER A 291 -49.14 15.36 -34.74
C SER A 291 -49.47 14.09 -33.97
N ALA A 292 -49.19 14.05 -32.67
CA ALA A 292 -49.35 12.86 -31.85
C ALA A 292 -50.69 12.16 -32.08
N PRO A 293 -50.71 10.81 -32.24
CA PRO A 293 -51.96 10.09 -32.46
C PRO A 293 -52.82 10.07 -31.19
N ALA A 294 -54.10 9.72 -31.35
CA ALA A 294 -54.93 9.28 -30.23
C ALA A 294 -55.23 7.80 -30.38
N LEU A 295 -54.91 7.01 -29.35
CA LEU A 295 -55.06 5.55 -29.38
C LEU A 295 -55.14 4.96 -27.98
N THR A 296 -55.59 3.71 -27.90
CA THR A 296 -55.46 2.86 -26.70
C THR A 296 -54.49 1.72 -27.00
N ILE A 297 -53.49 1.56 -26.15
CA ILE A 297 -52.52 0.46 -26.18
C ILE A 297 -53.15 -0.79 -25.56
N TYR A 298 -53.08 -1.89 -26.28
CA TYR A 298 -53.43 -3.22 -25.79
C TYR A 298 -52.22 -4.13 -25.91
N ASP A 299 -51.81 -4.74 -24.81
CA ASP A 299 -50.72 -5.69 -24.76
C ASP A 299 -51.11 -6.92 -23.93
N SER A 300 -50.60 -8.10 -24.29
CA SER A 300 -50.82 -9.37 -23.60
C SER A 300 -49.62 -9.87 -22.80
N GLY A 301 -48.50 -9.13 -22.79
CA GLY A 301 -47.36 -9.33 -21.91
C GLY A 301 -46.02 -9.12 -22.60
N GLY A 302 -44.96 -8.97 -21.83
CA GLY A 302 -43.65 -8.57 -22.36
C GLY A 302 -42.97 -7.70 -21.33
N ASN A 303 -41.89 -7.05 -21.73
CA ASN A 303 -41.33 -5.91 -21.00
C ASN A 303 -41.37 -4.69 -21.93
N ASP A 304 -42.49 -3.97 -21.86
CA ASP A 304 -42.95 -3.05 -22.88
C ASP A 304 -42.57 -1.61 -22.56
N THR A 305 -42.45 -0.80 -23.59
CA THR A 305 -41.99 0.59 -23.49
C THR A 305 -42.95 1.53 -24.19
N LEU A 306 -43.39 2.58 -23.49
CA LEU A 306 -43.98 3.76 -24.10
C LEU A 306 -42.87 4.80 -24.34
N ASP A 307 -42.39 4.88 -25.58
CA ASP A 307 -41.33 5.79 -26.00
C ASP A 307 -41.91 7.08 -26.60
N CYS A 308 -41.83 8.17 -25.84
CA CYS A 308 -42.27 9.50 -26.24
C CYS A 308 -41.09 10.45 -26.55
N SER A 309 -39.89 9.91 -26.79
CA SER A 309 -38.62 10.66 -26.88
C SER A 309 -38.52 11.69 -27.99
N GLY A 310 -39.27 11.52 -29.08
CA GLY A 310 -39.26 12.44 -30.21
C GLY A 310 -40.11 13.71 -30.01
N TYR A 311 -40.73 13.91 -28.85
CA TYR A 311 -41.50 15.12 -28.54
C TYR A 311 -40.73 16.11 -27.66
N SER A 312 -40.99 17.40 -27.87
CA SER A 312 -40.40 18.49 -27.09
C SER A 312 -41.41 19.25 -26.22
N ALA A 313 -42.69 18.89 -26.32
CA ALA A 313 -43.74 19.43 -25.46
C ALA A 313 -43.69 18.72 -24.10
N ALA A 314 -44.04 19.41 -23.02
CA ALA A 314 -44.24 18.80 -21.71
C ALA A 314 -45.32 17.71 -21.78
N GLN A 315 -45.02 16.55 -21.21
CA GLN A 315 -45.84 15.35 -21.26
C GLN A 315 -46.32 14.95 -19.87
N THR A 316 -47.45 14.25 -19.81
CA THR A 316 -47.88 13.55 -18.59
C THR A 316 -48.14 12.11 -18.96
N ILE A 317 -47.25 11.23 -18.53
CA ILE A 317 -47.24 9.81 -18.85
C ILE A 317 -47.62 9.04 -17.58
N ASP A 318 -48.65 8.21 -17.69
CA ASP A 318 -49.14 7.35 -16.62
C ASP A 318 -49.23 5.92 -17.13
N LEU A 319 -48.41 5.04 -16.54
CA LEU A 319 -48.31 3.62 -16.93
C LEU A 319 -49.37 2.73 -16.26
N HIS A 320 -50.24 3.28 -15.42
CA HIS A 320 -51.31 2.50 -14.82
C HIS A 320 -52.28 1.96 -15.87
N SER A 321 -52.70 0.72 -15.67
CA SER A 321 -53.74 0.11 -16.49
C SER A 321 -55.05 0.92 -16.40
N GLY A 322 -55.62 1.27 -17.56
CA GLY A 322 -56.82 2.10 -17.65
C GLY A 322 -56.57 3.61 -17.56
N ALA A 323 -55.32 4.06 -17.44
CA ALA A 323 -54.97 5.47 -17.43
C ALA A 323 -54.86 6.07 -18.84
N PHE A 324 -54.93 7.40 -18.90
CA PHE A 324 -54.65 8.18 -20.10
C PHE A 324 -53.45 9.08 -19.86
N SER A 325 -52.57 9.13 -20.85
CA SER A 325 -51.40 9.99 -20.92
C SER A 325 -51.64 11.15 -21.91
N SER A 326 -51.03 12.29 -21.61
CA SER A 326 -51.01 13.51 -22.43
C SER A 326 -49.64 13.62 -23.10
N VAL A 327 -49.57 13.39 -24.41
CA VAL A 327 -48.31 13.18 -25.15
C VAL A 327 -48.27 14.06 -26.39
N GLY A 328 -47.09 14.60 -26.70
CA GLY A 328 -46.85 15.40 -27.91
C GLY A 328 -47.69 16.68 -28.01
N GLY A 329 -47.97 17.32 -26.87
CA GLY A 329 -48.73 18.57 -26.78
C GLY A 329 -50.25 18.39 -26.79
N LEU A 330 -50.75 17.15 -26.80
CA LEU A 330 -52.18 16.84 -26.67
C LEU A 330 -52.51 16.40 -25.23
N VAL A 331 -53.79 16.48 -24.89
CA VAL A 331 -54.33 16.12 -23.57
C VAL A 331 -55.09 14.79 -23.66
N ASN A 332 -54.69 13.83 -22.83
CA ASN A 332 -55.31 12.50 -22.64
C ASN A 332 -55.51 11.68 -23.94
N ASN A 333 -54.55 11.73 -24.86
CA ASN A 333 -54.64 11.09 -26.17
C ASN A 333 -54.14 9.63 -26.20
N ILE A 334 -53.29 9.20 -25.26
CA ILE A 334 -52.75 7.82 -25.24
C ILE A 334 -53.33 7.07 -24.04
N GLY A 335 -54.22 6.11 -24.29
CA GLY A 335 -54.78 5.22 -23.26
C GLY A 335 -53.99 3.91 -23.12
N ILE A 336 -54.01 3.31 -21.93
CA ILE A 336 -53.58 1.91 -21.72
C ILE A 336 -54.81 1.07 -21.37
N ALA A 337 -55.06 0.00 -22.12
CA ALA A 337 -56.22 -0.86 -21.92
C ALA A 337 -56.25 -1.48 -20.51
N LEU A 338 -57.45 -1.83 -20.04
CA LEU A 338 -57.61 -2.52 -18.77
C LEU A 338 -56.90 -3.88 -18.80
N ASN A 339 -56.15 -4.17 -17.74
CA ASN A 339 -55.27 -5.33 -17.54
C ASN A 339 -54.05 -5.43 -18.48
N ALA A 340 -53.76 -4.41 -19.28
CA ALA A 340 -52.45 -4.28 -19.93
C ALA A 340 -51.44 -3.67 -18.94
N THR A 341 -50.20 -4.14 -18.99
CA THR A 341 -49.07 -3.63 -18.21
C THR A 341 -48.03 -3.08 -19.19
N ILE A 342 -47.44 -1.93 -18.85
CA ILE A 342 -46.33 -1.33 -19.57
C ILE A 342 -45.26 -1.00 -18.53
N GLU A 343 -44.07 -1.57 -18.67
CA GLU A 343 -43.03 -1.55 -17.63
C GLU A 343 -42.08 -0.36 -17.78
N LYS A 344 -42.02 0.28 -18.95
CA LYS A 344 -41.08 1.37 -19.22
C LYS A 344 -41.74 2.59 -19.87
N ALA A 345 -41.27 3.77 -19.47
CA ALA A 345 -41.59 5.02 -20.15
C ALA A 345 -40.32 5.82 -20.43
N ILE A 346 -40.29 6.45 -21.61
CA ILE A 346 -39.27 7.41 -22.00
C ILE A 346 -39.98 8.71 -22.34
N GLY A 347 -39.72 9.76 -21.57
CA GLY A 347 -40.13 11.12 -21.86
C GLY A 347 -39.34 11.74 -23.01
N GLY A 348 -39.60 13.01 -23.27
CA GLY A 348 -39.10 13.79 -24.39
C GLY A 348 -38.03 14.79 -23.94
N SER A 349 -37.96 15.91 -24.64
CA SER A 349 -37.08 17.03 -24.28
C SER A 349 -37.83 18.18 -23.56
N GLY A 350 -39.06 17.92 -23.11
CA GLY A 350 -39.90 18.87 -22.38
C GLY A 350 -39.90 18.56 -20.88
N ASN A 351 -40.51 19.41 -20.07
CA ASN A 351 -40.65 19.16 -18.63
C ASN A 351 -41.79 18.15 -18.40
N ASP A 352 -41.41 16.89 -18.29
CA ASP A 352 -42.32 15.77 -18.33
C ASP A 352 -42.67 15.26 -16.93
N LYS A 353 -43.87 14.73 -16.77
CA LYS A 353 -44.30 14.03 -15.57
C LYS A 353 -44.55 12.57 -15.91
N LEU A 354 -43.75 11.66 -15.34
CA LEU A 354 -43.86 10.22 -15.53
C LEU A 354 -44.31 9.57 -14.22
N THR A 355 -45.34 8.73 -14.30
CA THR A 355 -45.83 7.92 -13.18
C THR A 355 -45.80 6.45 -13.59
N ALA A 356 -45.02 5.66 -12.86
CA ALA A 356 -44.92 4.23 -13.04
C ALA A 356 -46.18 3.51 -12.52
N SER A 357 -46.31 2.25 -12.90
CA SER A 357 -47.30 1.34 -12.34
C SER A 357 -46.74 0.60 -11.14
N ASP A 358 -47.59 -0.01 -10.33
CA ASP A 358 -47.23 -0.73 -9.10
C ASP A 358 -46.42 -2.05 -9.31
N THR A 359 -45.80 -2.26 -10.48
CA THR A 359 -45.17 -3.53 -10.87
C THR A 359 -43.63 -3.54 -10.85
N GLY A 360 -42.99 -2.39 -10.56
CA GLY A 360 -41.55 -2.19 -10.71
C GLY A 360 -41.20 -1.82 -12.16
N CYS A 361 -41.08 -0.53 -12.41
CA CYS A 361 -40.95 0.07 -13.73
C CYS A 361 -39.57 0.72 -13.96
N THR A 362 -39.27 1.06 -15.20
CA THR A 362 -38.14 1.94 -15.54
C THR A 362 -38.65 3.23 -16.19
N LEU A 363 -38.38 4.36 -15.54
CA LEU A 363 -38.75 5.69 -16.03
C LEU A 363 -37.50 6.45 -16.46
N SER A 364 -37.53 7.03 -17.66
CA SER A 364 -36.51 7.96 -18.15
C SER A 364 -37.19 9.28 -18.49
N GLY A 365 -36.84 10.37 -17.79
CA GLY A 365 -37.42 11.71 -18.03
C GLY A 365 -37.01 12.26 -19.40
N GLY A 366 -35.72 12.17 -19.70
CA GLY A 366 -35.16 12.54 -21.00
C GLY A 366 -34.38 13.84 -20.88
N GLY A 367 -34.89 14.93 -21.43
CA GLY A 367 -34.35 16.25 -21.16
C GLY A 367 -35.45 17.20 -20.72
N GLY A 368 -35.15 18.17 -19.86
CA GLY A 368 -36.15 19.02 -19.24
C GLY A 368 -36.04 18.99 -17.73
N SER A 369 -36.92 19.68 -17.04
CA SER A 369 -37.09 19.51 -15.59
C SER A 369 -38.24 18.56 -15.34
N ASP A 370 -37.91 17.29 -15.16
CA ASP A 370 -38.87 16.19 -15.14
C ASP A 370 -39.30 15.84 -13.71
N THR A 371 -40.48 15.22 -13.59
CA THR A 371 -41.01 14.66 -12.35
C THR A 371 -41.30 13.19 -12.53
N LEU A 372 -40.53 12.33 -11.86
CA LEU A 372 -40.64 10.88 -11.95
C LEU A 372 -41.18 10.32 -10.64
N ILE A 373 -42.23 9.50 -10.72
CA ILE A 373 -42.89 8.88 -9.58
C ILE A 373 -42.90 7.37 -9.79
N GLY A 374 -42.10 6.62 -9.02
CA GLY A 374 -42.00 5.15 -9.07
C GLY A 374 -43.28 4.49 -8.53
N GLY A 375 -43.67 4.85 -7.30
CA GLY A 375 -44.89 4.35 -6.70
C GLY A 375 -44.62 3.08 -5.89
N ALA A 376 -45.14 1.94 -6.31
CA ALA A 376 -44.87 0.67 -5.64
C ALA A 376 -44.11 -0.28 -6.57
N GLY A 377 -43.30 -1.16 -5.97
CA GLY A 377 -42.39 -2.03 -6.72
C GLY A 377 -40.97 -1.49 -6.63
N ASN A 378 -40.00 -2.25 -7.14
CA ASN A 378 -38.63 -1.76 -7.18
C ASN A 378 -38.42 -1.03 -8.50
N ASP A 379 -38.46 0.30 -8.46
CA ASP A 379 -38.43 1.14 -9.64
C ASP A 379 -37.01 1.62 -9.98
N LYS A 380 -36.76 1.87 -11.27
CA LYS A 380 -35.54 2.50 -11.77
C LYS A 380 -35.86 3.86 -12.37
N LEU A 381 -35.37 4.93 -11.75
CA LEU A 381 -35.65 6.31 -12.13
C LEU A 381 -34.39 6.96 -12.70
N ILE A 382 -34.47 7.44 -13.94
CA ILE A 382 -33.42 8.16 -14.65
C ILE A 382 -33.98 9.54 -14.99
N GLY A 383 -33.56 10.58 -14.28
CA GLY A 383 -34.01 11.95 -14.53
C GLY A 383 -33.67 12.38 -15.96
N GLY A 384 -32.39 12.35 -16.28
CA GLY A 384 -31.87 12.77 -17.58
C GLY A 384 -31.23 14.15 -17.51
N ILE A 385 -31.25 14.87 -18.62
CA ILE A 385 -30.65 16.21 -18.69
C ILE A 385 -31.64 17.23 -18.13
N GLY A 386 -31.30 17.84 -17.00
CA GLY A 386 -31.97 19.04 -16.52
C GLY A 386 -31.98 19.09 -15.02
N VAL A 387 -33.13 19.43 -14.44
CA VAL A 387 -33.29 19.54 -12.98
C VAL A 387 -34.53 18.75 -12.61
N ASP A 388 -34.30 17.52 -12.21
CA ASP A 388 -35.34 16.51 -12.10
C ASP A 388 -35.76 16.29 -10.65
N THR A 389 -37.02 15.92 -10.46
CA THR A 389 -37.56 15.52 -9.17
C THR A 389 -37.99 14.06 -9.24
N MET A 390 -37.36 13.22 -8.43
CA MET A 390 -37.60 11.78 -8.40
C MET A 390 -38.16 11.37 -7.03
N THR A 391 -39.26 10.65 -7.06
CA THR A 391 -39.92 10.03 -5.92
C THR A 391 -39.96 8.53 -6.15
N GLY A 392 -39.21 7.75 -5.36
CA GLY A 392 -39.15 6.29 -5.50
C GLY A 392 -40.49 5.67 -5.09
N GLY A 393 -40.93 5.99 -3.88
CA GLY A 393 -42.14 5.44 -3.29
C GLY A 393 -41.84 4.30 -2.32
N ALA A 394 -42.48 3.15 -2.50
CA ALA A 394 -42.37 2.02 -1.60
C ALA A 394 -41.60 0.88 -2.26
N SER A 395 -40.76 0.20 -1.46
CA SER A 395 -39.81 -0.87 -1.83
C SER A 395 -38.41 -0.31 -2.06
N GLY A 396 -37.49 -1.07 -2.67
CA GLY A 396 -36.10 -0.64 -2.84
C GLY A 396 -35.89 -0.10 -4.24
N ASP A 397 -35.80 1.22 -4.36
CA ASP A 397 -35.72 1.91 -5.64
C ASP A 397 -34.28 2.24 -6.03
N THR A 398 -34.06 2.44 -7.33
CA THR A 398 -32.74 2.81 -7.87
C THR A 398 -32.81 4.12 -8.65
N PHE A 399 -32.13 5.13 -8.15
CA PHE A 399 -31.99 6.45 -8.80
C PHE A 399 -30.67 6.49 -9.56
N VAL A 400 -30.72 6.72 -10.87
CA VAL A 400 -29.60 6.49 -11.78
C VAL A 400 -29.14 7.82 -12.35
N PHE A 401 -27.84 8.05 -12.31
CA PHE A 401 -27.22 9.26 -12.84
C PHE A 401 -26.14 8.93 -13.87
N LEU A 402 -26.21 9.60 -15.01
CA LEU A 402 -25.28 9.48 -16.12
C LEU A 402 -24.46 10.77 -16.28
N LEU A 403 -23.37 10.68 -17.05
CA LEU A 403 -22.49 11.81 -17.30
C LEU A 403 -23.26 12.99 -17.95
N GLY A 404 -23.13 14.17 -17.35
CA GLY A 404 -23.78 15.41 -17.82
C GLY A 404 -25.12 15.74 -17.14
N GLU A 405 -25.58 14.85 -16.26
CA GLU A 405 -26.77 15.05 -15.43
C GLU A 405 -26.39 15.66 -14.06
N SER A 406 -27.36 16.27 -13.37
CA SER A 406 -27.26 16.81 -12.01
C SER A 406 -26.00 17.65 -11.70
N LEU A 407 -25.89 18.82 -12.35
CA LEU A 407 -24.72 19.71 -12.26
C LEU A 407 -24.49 20.22 -10.82
N ALA A 408 -23.24 20.39 -10.37
CA ALA A 408 -22.92 20.87 -9.00
C ALA A 408 -23.34 22.32 -8.68
N THR A 409 -23.83 23.08 -9.67
CA THR A 409 -24.29 24.44 -9.40
C THR A 409 -25.59 24.41 -8.61
N SER A 410 -25.58 24.99 -7.42
CA SER A 410 -26.78 25.11 -6.56
C SER A 410 -28.00 25.59 -7.35
N GLY A 411 -29.08 24.81 -7.30
CA GLY A 411 -30.33 25.05 -8.05
C GLY A 411 -30.40 24.31 -9.40
N LEU A 412 -29.33 23.60 -9.78
CA LEU A 412 -29.27 22.68 -10.92
C LEU A 412 -29.08 21.22 -10.49
N HIS A 413 -29.32 20.91 -9.21
CA HIS A 413 -29.23 19.55 -8.68
C HIS A 413 -30.55 18.85 -8.90
N ASP A 414 -30.50 17.59 -9.31
CA ASP A 414 -31.65 16.71 -9.24
C ASP A 414 -31.98 16.41 -7.77
N ARG A 415 -33.27 16.20 -7.53
CA ARG A 415 -33.83 16.01 -6.20
C ARG A 415 -34.45 14.64 -6.09
N ILE A 416 -33.96 13.85 -5.13
CA ILE A 416 -34.65 12.65 -4.62
C ILE A 416 -35.46 13.05 -3.38
N THR A 417 -36.77 12.80 -3.40
CA THR A 417 -37.70 13.36 -2.41
C THR A 417 -37.93 12.50 -1.18
N ASP A 418 -37.65 11.20 -1.25
CA ASP A 418 -38.10 10.20 -0.29
C ASP A 418 -37.10 9.06 -0.05
N PHE A 419 -35.82 9.28 -0.37
CA PHE A 419 -34.77 8.27 -0.24
C PHE A 419 -34.77 7.56 1.13
N GLU A 420 -34.98 6.24 1.12
CA GLU A 420 -35.01 5.38 2.29
C GLU A 420 -33.68 4.63 2.47
N SER A 421 -32.89 5.04 3.48
CA SER A 421 -31.63 4.38 3.82
C SER A 421 -31.83 2.91 4.19
N GLY A 422 -31.00 2.05 3.60
CA GLY A 422 -31.05 0.59 3.72
C GLY A 422 -32.00 -0.11 2.75
N ALA A 423 -32.78 0.63 1.95
CA ALA A 423 -33.67 0.10 0.92
C ALA A 423 -33.27 0.62 -0.48
N ASP A 424 -33.13 1.94 -0.61
CA ASP A 424 -32.87 2.61 -1.89
C ASP A 424 -31.39 2.65 -2.25
N HIS A 425 -31.13 2.81 -3.55
CA HIS A 425 -29.79 2.90 -4.12
C HIS A 425 -29.64 4.11 -5.04
N ILE A 426 -28.46 4.73 -5.00
CA ILE A 426 -28.02 5.71 -5.99
C ILE A 426 -26.99 5.03 -6.89
N ASP A 427 -27.30 4.96 -8.17
CA ASP A 427 -26.46 4.34 -9.19
C ASP A 427 -25.65 5.39 -9.96
N LEU A 428 -24.35 5.41 -9.66
CA LEU A 428 -23.34 6.24 -10.32
C LEU A 428 -22.47 5.41 -11.28
N SER A 429 -22.85 4.16 -11.58
CA SER A 429 -22.07 3.29 -12.48
C SER A 429 -22.04 3.76 -13.93
N GLY A 430 -22.90 4.72 -14.30
CA GLY A 430 -22.86 5.41 -15.59
C GLY A 430 -22.08 6.72 -15.59
N TYR A 431 -21.59 7.17 -14.43
CA TYR A 431 -20.82 8.40 -14.28
C TYR A 431 -19.33 8.08 -14.27
N ASP A 432 -18.55 8.79 -15.08
CA ASP A 432 -17.09 8.67 -15.06
C ASP A 432 -16.52 9.62 -14.00
N ALA A 433 -15.96 9.03 -12.95
CA ALA A 433 -15.48 9.77 -11.79
C ALA A 433 -14.22 10.58 -12.08
N ILE A 434 -13.40 10.21 -13.07
CA ILE A 434 -12.16 10.92 -13.39
C ILE A 434 -12.10 11.23 -14.88
N SER A 435 -12.71 12.34 -15.24
CA SER A 435 -12.87 12.81 -16.63
C SER A 435 -11.57 12.95 -17.46
N SER A 436 -10.41 12.95 -16.80
CA SER A 436 -9.09 13.16 -17.43
C SER A 436 -8.37 11.88 -17.88
N THR A 437 -8.77 10.69 -17.42
CA THR A 437 -8.05 9.43 -17.72
C THR A 437 -8.43 8.83 -19.08
N GLY A 438 -9.60 9.20 -19.61
CA GLY A 438 -10.15 8.63 -20.83
C GLY A 438 -10.55 7.15 -20.71
N SER A 439 -10.61 6.63 -19.48
CA SER A 439 -11.18 5.32 -19.13
C SER A 439 -12.30 5.53 -18.11
N TYR A 440 -13.21 4.57 -17.98
CA TYR A 440 -14.27 4.65 -16.98
C TYR A 440 -13.70 4.45 -15.57
N ASP A 441 -13.81 5.46 -14.71
CA ASP A 441 -13.39 5.42 -13.31
C ASP A 441 -14.58 5.49 -12.34
N GLN A 442 -14.48 4.76 -11.22
CA GLN A 442 -15.47 4.78 -10.14
C GLN A 442 -15.17 5.86 -9.11
N PHE A 443 -16.18 6.35 -8.39
CA PHE A 443 -15.97 7.30 -7.30
C PHE A 443 -15.37 6.64 -6.05
N LYS A 444 -14.47 7.37 -5.38
CA LYS A 444 -13.95 7.09 -4.04
C LYS A 444 -14.82 7.80 -3.00
N PHE A 445 -15.58 7.05 -2.22
CA PHE A 445 -16.45 7.57 -1.17
C PHE A 445 -15.68 7.94 0.10
N LEU A 446 -15.84 9.20 0.51
CA LEU A 446 -15.24 9.80 1.70
C LEU A 446 -16.23 9.90 2.88
N GLY A 447 -17.50 9.55 2.69
CA GLY A 447 -18.56 9.82 3.66
C GLY A 447 -18.75 11.33 3.84
N THR A 448 -18.58 11.83 5.07
CA THR A 448 -18.72 13.25 5.41
C THR A 448 -17.40 14.03 5.41
N ALA A 449 -16.29 13.42 5.01
CA ALA A 449 -15.01 14.12 4.92
C ALA A 449 -15.00 15.06 3.70
N ALA A 450 -14.40 16.24 3.86
CA ALA A 450 -14.22 17.19 2.76
C ALA A 450 -13.27 16.63 1.68
N PHE A 451 -13.40 17.12 0.44
CA PHE A 451 -12.48 16.78 -0.64
C PHE A 451 -11.04 17.16 -0.26
N ASP A 452 -10.09 16.30 -0.62
CA ASP A 452 -8.66 16.50 -0.39
C ASP A 452 -7.92 17.05 -1.63
N GLY A 453 -8.65 17.22 -2.75
CA GLY A 453 -8.15 17.70 -4.03
C GLY A 453 -7.71 16.57 -4.97
N ALA A 454 -8.00 15.31 -4.65
CA ALA A 454 -7.91 14.23 -5.62
C ALA A 454 -9.17 14.20 -6.51
N ALA A 455 -9.00 13.94 -7.80
CA ALA A 455 -10.12 13.67 -8.70
C ALA A 455 -10.77 12.32 -8.38
N GLY A 456 -12.07 12.21 -8.63
CA GLY A 456 -12.88 11.02 -8.39
C GLY A 456 -13.33 10.86 -6.94
N GLU A 457 -13.36 11.92 -6.15
CA GLU A 457 -13.82 11.88 -4.77
C GLU A 457 -15.32 12.15 -4.65
N LEU A 458 -15.98 11.46 -3.71
CA LEU A 458 -17.41 11.56 -3.46
C LEU A 458 -17.66 11.73 -1.96
N ASN A 459 -18.36 12.80 -1.57
CA ASN A 459 -18.76 13.02 -0.18
C ASN A 459 -20.21 13.47 -0.09
N TYR A 460 -20.74 13.56 1.13
CA TYR A 460 -22.05 14.14 1.37
C TYR A 460 -22.05 15.01 2.62
N PHE A 461 -22.98 15.97 2.67
CA PHE A 461 -23.21 16.79 3.86
C PHE A 461 -24.70 17.09 4.04
N TYR A 462 -25.13 17.31 5.29
CA TYR A 462 -26.49 17.71 5.63
C TYR A 462 -26.55 19.21 5.94
N ASN A 463 -27.45 19.92 5.26
CA ASN A 463 -27.77 21.32 5.52
C ASN A 463 -29.08 21.44 6.31
N SER A 464 -28.98 21.69 7.61
CA SER A 464 -30.13 21.82 8.51
C SER A 464 -31.03 23.03 8.23
N ALA A 465 -30.55 24.03 7.48
CA ALA A 465 -31.35 25.21 7.15
C ALA A 465 -32.34 24.93 6.01
N THR A 466 -31.96 24.07 5.07
CA THR A 466 -32.80 23.64 3.94
C THR A 466 -33.48 22.29 4.20
N GLY A 467 -32.97 21.51 5.16
CA GLY A 467 -33.47 20.16 5.45
C GLY A 467 -33.02 19.13 4.43
N ILE A 468 -31.87 19.35 3.78
CA ILE A 468 -31.38 18.59 2.62
C ILE A 468 -30.03 17.96 2.92
N THR A 469 -29.87 16.68 2.56
CA THR A 469 -28.57 16.03 2.40
C THR A 469 -28.12 16.17 0.94
N THR A 470 -26.95 16.71 0.67
CA THR A 470 -26.38 16.80 -0.68
C THR A 470 -25.23 15.80 -0.80
N LEU A 471 -25.34 14.85 -1.73
CA LEU A 471 -24.27 13.97 -2.20
C LEU A 471 -23.57 14.67 -3.36
N GLN A 472 -22.25 14.78 -3.35
CA GLN A 472 -21.51 15.54 -4.35
C GLN A 472 -20.17 14.90 -4.63
N GLY A 473 -19.65 15.07 -5.84
CA GLY A 473 -18.31 14.59 -6.16
C GLY A 473 -17.49 15.53 -7.04
N ASP A 474 -16.19 15.43 -6.85
CA ASP A 474 -15.13 16.16 -7.53
C ASP A 474 -14.53 15.24 -8.59
N THR A 475 -14.75 15.54 -9.87
CA THR A 475 -14.31 14.73 -11.01
C THR A 475 -13.01 15.22 -11.65
N ASN A 476 -12.57 16.43 -11.28
CA ASN A 476 -11.45 17.11 -11.93
C ASN A 476 -10.25 17.35 -10.96
N GLY A 477 -10.46 17.18 -9.66
CA GLY A 477 -9.46 17.30 -8.60
C GLY A 477 -9.16 18.74 -8.17
N ASP A 478 -10.07 19.69 -8.38
CA ASP A 478 -9.90 21.08 -7.93
C ASP A 478 -10.35 21.33 -6.48
N GLY A 479 -10.88 20.29 -5.81
CA GLY A 479 -11.41 20.35 -4.45
C GLY A 479 -12.81 20.94 -4.37
N ALA A 480 -13.49 21.16 -5.49
CA ALA A 480 -14.88 21.57 -5.59
C ALA A 480 -15.74 20.46 -6.21
N ALA A 481 -17.04 20.49 -5.94
CA ALA A 481 -17.98 19.56 -6.56
C ALA A 481 -18.19 19.92 -8.05
N ASP A 482 -18.17 18.92 -8.91
CA ASP A 482 -18.53 19.01 -10.34
C ASP A 482 -19.95 18.51 -10.61
N PHE A 483 -20.43 17.56 -9.81
CA PHE A 483 -21.83 17.12 -9.80
C PHE A 483 -22.36 17.06 -8.35
N ALA A 484 -23.66 17.23 -8.18
CA ALA A 484 -24.30 17.15 -6.88
C ALA A 484 -25.76 16.70 -7.00
N ILE A 485 -26.20 15.86 -6.08
CA ILE A 485 -27.54 15.26 -5.98
C ILE A 485 -28.11 15.62 -4.61
N ASP A 486 -29.37 16.04 -4.61
CA ASP A 486 -30.05 16.57 -3.45
C ASP A 486 -31.05 15.54 -2.91
N LEU A 487 -30.92 15.12 -1.65
CA LEU A 487 -31.82 14.20 -0.96
C LEU A 487 -32.63 14.95 0.10
N THR A 488 -33.95 14.85 0.07
CA THR A 488 -34.81 15.46 1.09
C THR A 488 -34.65 14.73 2.43
N GLY A 489 -34.31 15.47 3.48
CA GLY A 489 -34.16 14.95 4.85
C GLY A 489 -32.71 14.89 5.33
N ASN A 490 -32.54 14.48 6.58
CA ASN A 490 -31.22 14.21 7.18
C ASN A 490 -30.86 12.74 6.95
N ILE A 491 -30.31 12.45 5.77
CA ILE A 491 -29.95 11.11 5.33
C ILE A 491 -28.48 10.82 5.65
N ALA A 492 -28.22 9.66 6.26
CA ALA A 492 -26.87 9.14 6.48
C ALA A 492 -26.54 8.11 5.38
N ILE A 493 -25.82 8.53 4.35
CA ILE A 493 -25.50 7.68 3.20
C ILE A 493 -24.34 6.73 3.53
N THR A 494 -24.51 5.47 3.19
CA THR A 494 -23.53 4.38 3.36
C THR A 494 -23.03 3.88 2.02
N LEU A 495 -21.84 3.28 2.00
CA LEU A 495 -21.26 2.74 0.76
C LEU A 495 -22.13 1.66 0.10
N SER A 496 -22.91 0.90 0.88
CA SER A 496 -23.78 -0.17 0.33
C SER A 496 -24.97 0.36 -0.47
N GLU A 497 -25.34 1.64 -0.28
CA GLU A 497 -26.45 2.29 -1.01
C GLU A 497 -25.96 2.93 -2.31
N LEU A 498 -24.66 2.87 -2.59
CA LEU A 498 -24.04 3.49 -3.76
C LEU A 498 -23.54 2.41 -4.73
N ILE A 499 -23.99 2.47 -5.98
CA ILE A 499 -23.54 1.58 -7.06
C ILE A 499 -22.55 2.34 -7.94
N GLY A 500 -21.45 1.67 -8.36
CA GLY A 500 -20.37 2.33 -9.10
C GLY A 500 -19.40 3.13 -8.23
N VAL A 501 -19.38 2.88 -6.92
CA VAL A 501 -18.59 3.61 -5.92
C VAL A 501 -17.79 2.62 -5.07
N TYR A 502 -16.56 2.98 -4.70
CA TYR A 502 -15.72 2.23 -3.77
C TYR A 502 -15.24 3.13 -2.64
N SER A 503 -14.59 2.56 -1.63
CA SER A 503 -13.81 3.33 -0.66
C SER A 503 -12.41 2.75 -0.56
N THR A 504 -11.40 3.59 -0.45
CA THR A 504 -10.04 3.11 -0.18
C THR A 504 -9.95 2.65 1.27
N PRO A 505 -9.47 1.43 1.54
CA PRO A 505 -9.18 1.00 2.90
C PRO A 505 -8.19 1.97 3.57
N VAL A 506 -8.60 2.60 4.66
CA VAL A 506 -7.73 3.39 5.53
C VAL A 506 -7.14 2.43 6.56
N VAL A 507 -5.86 2.12 6.41
CA VAL A 507 -5.12 1.35 7.42
C VAL A 507 -4.91 2.26 8.64
N ILE A 508 -5.65 1.98 9.72
CA ILE A 508 -5.52 2.71 11.00
C ILE A 508 -4.22 2.30 11.68
N GLU A 509 -3.91 1.01 11.60
CA GLU A 509 -2.75 0.42 12.25
C GLU A 509 -2.33 -0.85 11.48
N SER A 510 -1.02 -1.08 11.38
CA SER A 510 -0.41 -2.20 10.64
C SER A 510 0.87 -2.73 11.29
N PHE A 511 0.99 -2.56 12.60
CA PHE A 511 2.00 -3.21 13.40
C PHE A 511 1.55 -4.64 13.73
N GLY A 512 2.54 -5.50 14.01
CA GLY A 512 2.33 -6.92 14.28
C GLY A 512 1.62 -7.71 13.16
N SER A 513 0.63 -8.53 13.51
CA SER A 513 0.05 -9.55 12.61
C SER A 513 -1.32 -9.18 12.03
N THR A 514 -1.99 -8.16 12.58
CA THR A 514 -3.34 -7.78 12.17
C THR A 514 -3.39 -6.30 11.82
N ASN A 515 -3.71 -5.98 10.57
CA ASN A 515 -4.00 -4.61 10.18
C ASN A 515 -5.42 -4.25 10.61
N LEU A 516 -5.57 -3.29 11.51
CA LEU A 516 -6.84 -2.62 11.74
C LEU A 516 -7.11 -1.65 10.59
N THR A 517 -8.10 -1.96 9.76
CA THR A 517 -8.38 -1.20 8.55
C THR A 517 -9.83 -0.74 8.52
N GLN A 518 -10.05 0.55 8.29
CA GLN A 518 -11.37 1.10 8.04
C GLN A 518 -11.68 1.05 6.54
N VAL A 519 -12.80 0.46 6.15
CA VAL A 519 -13.31 0.48 4.77
C VAL A 519 -14.70 1.08 4.79
N GLY A 520 -14.86 2.25 4.17
CA GLY A 520 -16.03 3.10 4.33
C GLY A 520 -16.20 3.51 5.79
N SER A 521 -17.36 3.21 6.37
CA SER A 521 -17.63 3.42 7.80
C SER A 521 -17.27 2.22 8.68
N ASN A 522 -16.90 1.07 8.14
CA ASN A 522 -16.73 -0.18 8.90
C ASN A 522 -15.27 -0.47 9.23
N TYR A 523 -15.02 -1.17 10.35
CA TYR A 523 -13.68 -1.64 10.72
C TYR A 523 -13.48 -3.14 10.42
N TYR A 524 -12.31 -3.48 9.88
CA TYR A 524 -11.87 -4.83 9.52
C TYR A 524 -10.55 -5.19 10.20
N LEU A 525 -10.41 -6.48 10.55
CA LEU A 525 -9.27 -7.05 11.26
C LEU A 525 -8.47 -7.95 10.31
N TYR A 526 -7.70 -7.36 9.40
CA TYR A 526 -7.04 -8.11 8.32
C TYR A 526 -5.74 -8.75 8.78
N ASN A 527 -5.61 -10.06 8.63
CA ASN A 527 -4.33 -10.75 8.73
C ASN A 527 -3.86 -11.15 7.32
N SER A 528 -2.70 -10.63 6.90
CA SER A 528 -2.17 -10.86 5.53
C SER A 528 -3.15 -10.51 4.39
N GLY A 529 -3.95 -9.46 4.59
CA GLY A 529 -4.89 -8.94 3.59
C GLY A 529 -6.30 -9.56 3.58
N VAL A 530 -6.58 -10.55 4.44
CA VAL A 530 -7.92 -11.14 4.61
C VAL A 530 -8.29 -11.22 6.09
N GLY A 531 -9.57 -11.08 6.43
CA GLY A 531 -9.97 -11.03 7.84
C GLY A 531 -11.41 -10.61 8.06
N PRO A 532 -11.94 -10.83 9.28
CA PRO A 532 -13.33 -10.54 9.59
C PRO A 532 -13.58 -9.04 9.80
N GLN A 533 -14.85 -8.66 9.61
CA GLN A 533 -15.37 -7.37 10.03
C GLN A 533 -15.56 -7.35 11.56
N LEU A 534 -15.20 -6.26 12.22
CA LEU A 534 -15.46 -6.06 13.64
C LEU A 534 -16.97 -5.88 13.86
N GLN A 535 -17.57 -6.66 14.75
CA GLN A 535 -19.01 -6.67 14.98
C GLN A 535 -19.37 -6.51 16.47
N TYR A 536 -20.45 -5.77 16.73
CA TYR A 536 -21.04 -5.64 18.06
C TYR A 536 -22.52 -6.02 18.00
N LEU A 537 -22.95 -6.96 18.85
CA LEU A 537 -24.30 -7.55 18.84
C LEU A 537 -24.72 -8.16 17.48
N GLY A 538 -23.76 -8.54 16.63
CA GLY A 538 -24.02 -9.13 15.31
C GLY A 538 -24.22 -8.11 14.18
N ALA A 539 -24.07 -6.82 14.45
CA ALA A 539 -24.02 -5.77 13.44
C ALA A 539 -22.57 -5.27 13.26
N PRO A 540 -22.19 -4.77 12.06
CA PRO A 540 -20.91 -4.12 11.84
C PRO A 540 -20.66 -2.97 12.82
N VAL A 541 -19.43 -2.85 13.32
CA VAL A 541 -19.02 -1.67 14.08
C VAL A 541 -18.64 -0.56 13.11
N VAL A 542 -19.33 0.59 13.23
CA VAL A 542 -19.13 1.74 12.34
C VAL A 542 -18.49 2.95 13.03
N THR A 543 -17.82 3.80 12.25
CA THR A 543 -17.20 5.05 12.72
C THR A 543 -18.19 5.92 13.49
N GLY A 544 -17.80 6.34 14.70
CA GLY A 544 -18.63 7.17 15.57
C GLY A 544 -19.72 6.43 16.36
N GLN A 545 -19.93 5.12 16.14
CA GLN A 545 -20.93 4.33 16.86
C GLN A 545 -20.69 4.31 18.38
N ILE A 546 -19.42 4.21 18.79
CA ILE A 546 -19.02 4.27 20.20
C ILE A 546 -18.62 5.70 20.53
N SER A 547 -19.58 6.46 21.03
CA SER A 547 -19.38 7.88 21.32
C SER A 547 -18.17 8.11 22.24
N GLY A 548 -17.23 8.92 21.76
CA GLY A 548 -16.04 9.30 22.51
C GLY A 548 -14.89 8.28 22.50
N TRP A 549 -14.98 7.19 21.73
CA TRP A 549 -13.93 6.19 21.62
C TRP A 549 -13.58 5.90 20.16
N SER A 550 -12.28 5.70 19.89
CA SER A 550 -11.77 5.33 18.57
C SER A 550 -10.89 4.07 18.69
N PRO A 551 -11.04 3.07 17.82
CA PRO A 551 -10.14 1.92 17.81
C PRO A 551 -8.78 2.37 17.24
N ILE A 552 -7.69 1.93 17.86
CA ILE A 552 -6.32 2.38 17.52
C ILE A 552 -5.35 1.27 17.17
N ALA A 553 -5.65 0.02 17.56
CA ALA A 553 -4.82 -1.14 17.25
C ALA A 553 -5.64 -2.43 17.34
N ALA A 554 -5.28 -3.46 16.57
CA ALA A 554 -5.87 -4.79 16.67
C ALA A 554 -4.81 -5.89 16.57
N GLU A 555 -4.97 -6.98 17.31
CA GLU A 555 -4.10 -8.15 17.17
C GLU A 555 -4.82 -9.47 17.31
N GLN A 556 -4.40 -10.45 16.51
CA GLN A 556 -4.94 -11.79 16.58
C GLN A 556 -4.40 -12.51 17.82
N ILE A 557 -5.31 -13.09 18.60
CA ILE A 557 -4.98 -13.91 19.78
C ILE A 557 -5.55 -15.32 19.61
N SER A 558 -5.18 -16.22 20.52
CA SER A 558 -5.76 -17.57 20.55
C SER A 558 -7.28 -17.50 20.76
N GLY A 559 -8.05 -17.85 19.73
CA GLY A 559 -9.52 -17.88 19.77
C GLY A 559 -10.24 -16.64 19.23
N GLY A 560 -9.52 -15.60 18.78
CA GLY A 560 -10.14 -14.40 18.22
C GLY A 560 -9.17 -13.23 18.06
N TYR A 561 -9.62 -12.01 18.36
CA TYR A 561 -8.80 -10.80 18.29
C TYR A 561 -8.92 -9.97 19.56
N GLN A 562 -7.91 -9.16 19.85
CA GLN A 562 -7.99 -8.04 20.76
C GLN A 562 -7.98 -6.73 19.99
N VAL A 563 -8.77 -5.76 20.43
CA VAL A 563 -8.84 -4.43 19.81
C VAL A 563 -8.70 -3.38 20.90
N VAL A 564 -7.71 -2.49 20.77
CA VAL A 564 -7.48 -1.38 21.69
C VAL A 564 -8.31 -0.19 21.23
N TRP A 565 -9.03 0.41 22.16
CA TRP A 565 -9.77 1.66 21.94
C TRP A 565 -9.22 2.75 22.85
N LYS A 566 -9.10 3.96 22.30
CA LYS A 566 -8.66 5.16 23.02
C LYS A 566 -9.81 6.15 23.14
N ALA A 567 -9.94 6.76 24.32
CA ALA A 567 -10.90 7.82 24.55
C ALA A 567 -10.46 9.12 23.87
N ASN A 568 -11.38 9.77 23.17
CA ASN A 568 -11.10 11.02 22.45
C ASN A 568 -10.83 12.15 23.46
N GLY A 569 -9.58 12.64 23.50
CA GLY A 569 -9.17 13.75 24.36
C GLY A 569 -8.88 13.42 25.82
N ALA A 570 -8.78 12.14 26.19
CA ALA A 570 -8.39 11.69 27.52
C ALA A 570 -7.33 10.58 27.44
N ASP A 571 -6.46 10.48 28.46
CA ASP A 571 -5.49 9.39 28.61
C ASP A 571 -6.17 8.15 29.20
N GLN A 572 -7.13 7.59 28.45
CA GLN A 572 -7.90 6.41 28.83
C GLN A 572 -8.02 5.43 27.66
N TYR A 573 -7.85 4.15 27.97
CA TYR A 573 -7.85 3.05 27.03
C TYR A 573 -8.79 1.94 27.50
N THR A 574 -9.39 1.20 26.57
CA THR A 574 -10.17 0.00 26.85
C THR A 574 -9.76 -1.09 25.86
N LEU A 575 -9.68 -2.33 26.32
CA LEU A 575 -9.28 -3.47 25.48
C LEU A 575 -10.48 -4.38 25.24
N TRP A 576 -10.87 -4.54 23.99
CA TRP A 576 -11.92 -5.45 23.58
C TRP A 576 -11.34 -6.81 23.22
N THR A 577 -12.14 -7.85 23.37
CA THR A 577 -11.87 -9.21 22.89
C THR A 577 -13.02 -9.67 22.03
N THR A 578 -12.69 -10.22 20.86
CA THR A 578 -13.64 -10.80 19.91
C THR A 578 -13.40 -12.30 19.77
N ASP A 579 -14.34 -13.00 19.15
CA ASP A 579 -14.11 -14.35 18.63
C ASP A 579 -13.40 -14.31 17.26
N SER A 580 -13.10 -15.48 16.69
CA SER A 580 -12.42 -15.59 15.38
C SER A 580 -13.21 -15.02 14.20
N SER A 581 -14.50 -14.72 14.36
CA SER A 581 -15.33 -14.07 13.34
C SER A 581 -15.41 -12.55 13.48
N GLY A 582 -14.65 -11.96 14.42
CA GLY A 582 -14.65 -10.52 14.67
C GLY A 582 -15.79 -10.05 15.56
N LYS A 583 -16.61 -10.95 16.12
CA LYS A 583 -17.73 -10.59 16.98
C LYS A 583 -17.27 -10.33 18.40
N PHE A 584 -17.71 -9.21 18.98
CA PHE A 584 -17.45 -8.84 20.37
C PHE A 584 -17.86 -9.93 21.38
N VAL A 585 -16.95 -10.23 22.33
CA VAL A 585 -17.14 -11.21 23.41
C VAL A 585 -17.06 -10.54 24.78
N SER A 586 -16.00 -9.76 25.04
CA SER A 586 -15.76 -9.13 26.34
C SER A 586 -14.86 -7.90 26.21
N TYR A 587 -14.73 -7.13 27.29
CA TYR A 587 -13.77 -6.01 27.36
C TYR A 587 -13.22 -5.81 28.77
N ILE A 588 -12.06 -5.17 28.85
CA ILE A 588 -11.50 -4.62 30.09
C ILE A 588 -11.98 -3.18 30.23
N PRO A 589 -12.59 -2.77 31.36
CA PRO A 589 -13.04 -1.39 31.58
C PRO A 589 -11.92 -0.35 31.39
N ALA A 590 -12.32 0.91 31.19
CA ALA A 590 -11.41 2.02 30.95
C ALA A 590 -10.27 2.08 31.99
N MET A 591 -9.03 2.12 31.50
CA MET A 591 -7.80 2.17 32.28
C MET A 591 -6.92 3.36 31.85
N PRO A 592 -6.12 3.94 32.75
CA PRO A 592 -5.20 5.03 32.40
C PRO A 592 -4.03 4.53 31.53
N GLY A 593 -3.32 5.42 30.84
CA GLY A 593 -2.17 5.08 30.01
C GLY A 593 -1.03 4.38 30.75
N SER A 594 -0.85 4.68 32.05
CA SER A 594 0.14 4.04 32.94
C SER A 594 -0.31 2.71 33.56
N SER A 595 -1.38 2.11 33.03
CA SER A 595 -1.86 0.81 33.48
C SER A 595 -0.88 -0.28 33.06
N LEU A 596 -0.38 -1.07 34.02
CA LEU A 596 0.44 -2.25 33.71
C LEU A 596 -0.25 -3.24 32.76
N VAL A 597 -1.60 -3.24 32.70
CA VAL A 597 -2.37 -4.06 31.76
C VAL A 597 -2.22 -3.54 30.33
N LEU A 598 -2.23 -2.22 30.13
CA LEU A 598 -1.98 -1.60 28.83
C LEU A 598 -0.51 -1.78 28.44
N GLU A 599 0.43 -1.43 29.34
CA GLU A 599 1.87 -1.61 29.12
C GLU A 599 2.20 -3.09 28.80
N SER A 600 1.57 -4.05 29.47
CA SER A 600 1.77 -5.47 29.11
C SER A 600 1.22 -5.79 27.70
N ALA A 601 0.08 -5.19 27.33
CA ALA A 601 -0.53 -5.40 26.03
C ALA A 601 0.33 -4.85 24.88
N GLU A 602 1.08 -3.76 25.07
CA GLU A 602 1.97 -3.17 24.05
C GLU A 602 2.92 -4.20 23.42
N THR A 603 3.38 -5.20 24.19
CA THR A 603 4.22 -6.28 23.65
C THR A 603 3.45 -7.22 22.71
N THR A 604 2.16 -7.43 22.96
CA THR A 604 1.26 -8.21 22.09
C THR A 604 0.97 -7.45 20.81
N PHE A 605 0.67 -6.14 20.92
CA PHE A 605 0.40 -5.24 19.80
C PHE A 605 1.67 -4.76 19.08
N GLN A 606 2.86 -5.03 19.64
CA GLN A 606 4.15 -4.53 19.17
C GLN A 606 4.17 -3.01 18.92
N GLN A 607 3.42 -2.28 19.74
CA GLN A 607 3.19 -0.84 19.59
C GLN A 607 3.20 -0.16 20.95
N ASP A 608 3.77 1.05 20.99
CA ASP A 608 3.69 1.97 22.12
C ASP A 608 2.29 2.60 22.10
N LEU A 609 1.35 2.01 22.85
CA LEU A 609 -0.06 2.36 22.81
C LEU A 609 -0.35 3.66 23.57
N ASN A 610 0.41 3.94 24.62
CA ASN A 610 0.21 5.10 25.49
C ASN A 610 1.09 6.31 25.11
N GLY A 611 2.09 6.11 24.24
CA GLY A 611 2.99 7.15 23.74
C GLY A 611 4.09 7.54 24.73
N ASP A 612 4.47 6.67 25.66
CA ASP A 612 5.51 6.95 26.66
C ASP A 612 6.94 6.69 26.14
N GLY A 613 7.06 6.21 24.90
CA GLY A 613 8.30 5.92 24.20
C GLY A 613 8.89 4.54 24.50
N LEU A 614 8.17 3.67 25.22
CA LEU A 614 8.58 2.30 25.53
C LEU A 614 7.61 1.29 24.93
N LEU A 615 8.14 0.11 24.60
CA LEU A 615 7.33 -1.07 24.29
C LEU A 615 7.33 -1.98 25.50
N GLY A 616 6.22 -2.06 26.21
CA GLY A 616 6.12 -2.91 27.39
C GLY A 616 6.48 -2.19 28.69
N ILE A 617 6.39 -2.95 29.79
CA ILE A 617 6.74 -2.44 31.13
C ILE A 617 8.23 -2.05 31.16
N ARG A 618 8.52 -0.85 31.70
CA ARG A 618 9.89 -0.37 31.92
C ARG A 618 10.75 -1.38 32.67
N THR A 619 11.81 -1.86 32.01
CA THR A 619 12.88 -2.66 32.62
C THR A 619 14.23 -1.96 32.45
N ALA A 620 15.03 -1.91 33.50
CA ALA A 620 16.38 -1.36 33.48
C ALA A 620 17.33 -2.34 34.17
N VAL A 621 18.22 -2.95 33.40
CA VAL A 621 19.33 -3.73 33.96
C VAL A 621 20.32 -2.73 34.55
N ILE A 622 20.42 -2.73 35.88
CA ILE A 622 21.36 -1.88 36.61
C ILE A 622 22.77 -2.42 36.44
N GLU A 623 22.89 -3.75 36.50
CA GLU A 623 24.15 -4.45 36.47
C GLU A 623 23.94 -5.90 35.99
N SER A 624 24.92 -6.45 35.26
CA SER A 624 24.85 -7.78 34.62
C SER A 624 26.19 -8.49 34.52
N PHE A 625 27.20 -8.03 35.24
CA PHE A 625 28.48 -8.70 35.31
C PHE A 625 28.39 -9.90 36.28
N GLY A 626 29.26 -10.87 36.09
CA GLY A 626 29.27 -12.13 36.84
C GLY A 626 27.99 -12.97 36.72
N SER A 627 27.49 -13.53 37.83
CA SER A 627 26.49 -14.63 37.81
C SER A 627 25.05 -14.19 38.00
N THR A 628 24.85 -12.95 38.46
CA THR A 628 23.55 -12.39 38.81
C THR A 628 23.40 -11.02 38.18
N SER A 629 22.32 -10.77 37.46
CA SER A 629 21.98 -9.43 37.00
C SER A 629 21.00 -8.75 37.96
N LEU A 630 21.35 -7.57 38.43
CA LEU A 630 20.45 -6.68 39.17
C LEU A 630 19.57 -5.91 38.18
N THR A 631 18.27 -6.19 38.17
CA THR A 631 17.32 -5.56 37.23
C THR A 631 16.20 -4.84 37.97
N GLN A 632 15.96 -3.58 37.61
CA GLN A 632 14.77 -2.85 38.01
C GLN A 632 13.63 -3.13 37.03
N VAL A 633 12.50 -3.65 37.52
CA VAL A 633 11.26 -3.83 36.74
C VAL A 633 10.19 -2.95 37.36
N ALA A 634 9.70 -1.98 36.59
CA ALA A 634 8.94 -0.83 37.09
C ALA A 634 9.67 -0.15 38.26
N ASN A 635 9.11 -0.20 39.47
CA ASN A 635 9.73 0.39 40.67
C ASN A 635 10.48 -0.63 41.54
N ASN A 636 10.50 -1.92 41.22
CA ASN A 636 11.07 -2.96 42.10
C ASN A 636 12.40 -3.50 41.58
N TYR A 637 13.28 -3.96 42.48
CA TYR A 637 14.54 -4.61 42.12
C TYR A 637 14.46 -6.14 42.16
N TYR A 638 15.05 -6.82 41.17
CA TYR A 638 15.12 -8.27 41.01
C TYR A 638 16.57 -8.73 40.87
N LEU A 639 16.87 -9.91 41.43
CA LEU A 639 18.19 -10.54 41.45
C LEU A 639 18.17 -11.76 40.52
N TYR A 640 18.38 -11.56 39.22
CA TYR A 640 18.20 -12.62 38.23
C TYR A 640 19.48 -13.42 37.98
N ASN A 641 19.39 -14.75 38.05
CA ASN A 641 20.41 -15.66 37.53
C ASN A 641 19.88 -16.28 36.24
N SER A 642 20.51 -15.98 35.10
CA SER A 642 20.04 -16.48 33.79
C SER A 642 18.57 -16.14 33.49
N GLY A 643 18.11 -14.94 33.87
CA GLY A 643 16.77 -14.43 33.56
C GLY A 643 15.66 -14.82 34.54
N VAL A 644 15.95 -15.62 35.57
CA VAL A 644 15.00 -15.98 36.65
C VAL A 644 15.62 -15.72 38.01
N GLY A 645 14.83 -15.30 38.99
CA GLY A 645 15.38 -14.98 40.31
C GLY A 645 14.44 -14.18 41.19
N PRO A 646 14.75 -14.08 42.50
CA PRO A 646 13.87 -13.47 43.46
C PRO A 646 13.84 -11.94 43.36
N GLN A 647 12.75 -11.36 43.86
CA GLN A 647 12.65 -9.94 44.14
C GLN A 647 13.44 -9.59 45.40
N LEU A 648 14.20 -8.49 45.37
CA LEU A 648 14.89 -7.97 46.54
C LEU A 648 13.86 -7.45 47.56
N GLN A 649 13.93 -7.94 48.79
CA GLN A 649 12.96 -7.64 49.84
C GLN A 649 13.60 -7.12 51.12
N TYR A 650 12.96 -6.12 51.72
CA TYR A 650 13.29 -5.59 53.04
C TYR A 650 12.06 -5.68 53.95
N LEU A 651 12.21 -6.33 55.11
CA LEU A 651 11.10 -6.62 56.04
C LEU A 651 9.91 -7.37 55.41
N GLY A 652 10.14 -8.14 54.34
CA GLY A 652 9.10 -8.91 53.64
C GLY A 652 8.28 -8.12 52.62
N ALA A 653 8.64 -6.86 52.35
CA ALA A 653 8.10 -6.06 51.26
C ALA A 653 9.13 -5.89 50.14
N PRO A 654 8.70 -5.74 48.87
CA PRO A 654 9.57 -5.38 47.76
C PRO A 654 10.37 -4.12 48.07
N VAL A 655 11.66 -4.13 47.76
CA VAL A 655 12.47 -2.91 47.76
C VAL A 655 12.15 -2.12 46.50
N VAL A 656 11.65 -0.90 46.67
CA VAL A 656 11.32 0.02 45.56
C VAL A 656 12.37 1.11 45.36
N ALA A 657 12.48 1.60 44.14
CA ALA A 657 13.37 2.70 43.78
C ALA A 657 13.08 3.94 44.64
N GLY A 658 14.13 4.52 45.22
CA GLY A 658 14.03 5.67 46.12
C GLY A 658 13.57 5.37 47.55
N GLN A 659 13.26 4.11 47.89
CA GLN A 659 12.85 3.72 49.25
C GLN A 659 13.94 3.99 50.30
N ILE A 660 15.20 3.77 49.93
CA ILE A 660 16.36 4.02 50.80
C ILE A 660 16.96 5.36 50.42
N SER A 661 16.57 6.40 51.16
CA SER A 661 16.98 7.77 50.86
C SER A 661 18.51 7.90 50.84
N GLY A 662 19.04 8.38 49.71
CA GLY A 662 20.47 8.65 49.52
C GLY A 662 21.32 7.45 49.10
N TRP A 663 20.73 6.26 48.90
CA TRP A 663 21.46 5.06 48.48
C TRP A 663 20.82 4.42 47.25
N ALA A 664 21.65 3.95 46.32
CA ALA A 664 21.23 3.18 45.15
C ALA A 664 21.98 1.84 45.11
N PRO A 665 21.31 0.73 44.79
CA PRO A 665 22.00 -0.53 44.55
C PRO A 665 22.71 -0.44 43.20
N ILE A 666 23.96 -0.92 43.13
CA ILE A 666 24.82 -0.78 41.94
C ILE A 666 25.32 -2.12 41.39
N ALA A 667 25.30 -3.19 42.18
CA ALA A 667 25.69 -4.53 41.74
C ALA A 667 25.07 -5.59 42.64
N ALA A 668 24.85 -6.80 42.13
CA ALA A 668 24.44 -7.94 42.92
C ALA A 668 25.13 -9.24 42.48
N GLU A 669 25.52 -10.10 43.43
CA GLU A 669 26.09 -11.40 43.11
C GLU A 669 25.57 -12.52 43.98
N GLN A 670 25.41 -13.70 43.38
CA GLN A 670 25.02 -14.89 44.10
C GLN A 670 26.21 -15.41 44.91
N ILE A 671 25.98 -15.64 46.19
CA ILE A 671 26.95 -16.25 47.09
C ILE A 671 26.39 -17.54 47.68
N SER A 672 27.24 -18.33 48.33
CA SER A 672 26.82 -19.53 49.05
C SER A 672 25.80 -19.17 50.16
N GLY A 673 24.51 -19.40 49.91
CA GLY A 673 23.41 -19.19 50.86
C GLY A 673 22.48 -18.01 50.56
N GLY A 674 22.73 -17.23 49.50
CA GLY A 674 21.88 -16.09 49.12
C GLY A 674 22.56 -15.15 48.13
N TYR A 675 22.38 -13.84 48.29
CA TYR A 675 22.99 -12.83 47.42
C TYR A 675 23.73 -11.77 48.23
N GLN A 676 24.74 -11.16 47.63
CA GLN A 676 25.29 -9.88 48.06
C GLN A 676 24.81 -8.78 47.14
N VAL A 677 24.48 -7.61 47.69
CA VAL A 677 24.06 -6.44 46.90
C VAL A 677 24.88 -5.24 47.36
N VAL A 678 25.62 -4.62 46.44
CA VAL A 678 26.41 -3.41 46.72
C VAL A 678 25.51 -2.20 46.57
N TRP A 679 25.57 -1.30 47.53
CA TRP A 679 24.88 -0.01 47.49
C TRP A 679 25.91 1.12 47.54
N LYS A 680 25.68 2.15 46.74
CA LYS A 680 26.48 3.37 46.69
C LYS A 680 25.67 4.56 47.21
N ALA A 681 26.30 5.39 48.02
CA ALA A 681 25.71 6.65 48.47
C ALA A 681 25.72 7.68 47.33
N ASN A 682 24.62 8.41 47.17
CA ASN A 682 24.50 9.44 46.14
C ASN A 682 25.46 10.60 46.43
N GLY A 683 26.46 10.80 45.56
CA GLY A 683 27.38 11.94 45.63
C GLY A 683 28.50 11.84 46.67
N ALA A 684 28.75 10.67 47.26
CA ALA A 684 29.85 10.43 48.18
C ALA A 684 30.62 9.15 47.81
N ASP A 685 31.92 9.11 48.13
CA ASP A 685 32.75 7.90 48.02
C ASP A 685 32.48 6.96 49.20
N GLN A 686 31.24 6.44 49.26
CA GLN A 686 30.77 5.56 50.33
C GLN A 686 29.94 4.41 49.77
N TYR A 687 30.27 3.21 50.22
CA TYR A 687 29.67 1.95 49.78
C TYR A 687 29.19 1.14 50.98
N THR A 688 28.16 0.32 50.81
CA THR A 688 27.74 -0.70 51.78
C THR A 688 27.39 -2.00 51.06
N LEU A 689 27.74 -3.13 51.66
CA LEU A 689 27.41 -4.46 51.13
C LEU A 689 26.27 -5.04 51.94
N TRP A 690 25.16 -5.34 51.29
CA TRP A 690 24.06 -6.11 51.85
C TRP A 690 24.25 -7.60 51.58
N THR A 691 23.70 -8.42 52.46
CA THR A 691 23.56 -9.87 52.27
C THR A 691 22.10 -10.25 52.43
N THR A 692 21.59 -11.06 51.51
CA THR A 692 20.24 -11.61 51.51
C THR A 692 20.27 -13.13 51.66
N ASP A 693 19.13 -13.74 51.94
CA ASP A 693 18.93 -15.18 51.76
C ASP A 693 18.63 -15.55 50.30
N SER A 694 18.50 -16.84 50.00
CA SER A 694 18.20 -17.33 48.64
C SER A 694 16.85 -16.88 48.06
N SER A 695 15.96 -16.30 48.87
CA SER A 695 14.67 -15.74 48.43
C SER A 695 14.73 -14.22 48.18
N GLY A 696 15.93 -13.62 48.25
CA GLY A 696 16.12 -12.18 48.05
C GLY A 696 15.79 -11.34 49.28
N LYS A 697 15.54 -11.95 50.45
CA LYS A 697 15.21 -11.22 51.67
C LYS A 697 16.47 -10.78 52.40
N PHE A 698 16.53 -9.50 52.79
CA PHE A 698 17.61 -8.92 53.56
C PHE A 698 17.93 -9.69 54.88
N VAL A 699 19.21 -9.95 55.12
CA VAL A 699 19.75 -10.66 56.31
C VAL A 699 20.69 -9.77 57.12
N SER A 700 21.72 -9.19 56.49
CA SER A 700 22.75 -8.39 57.17
C SER A 700 23.41 -7.38 56.23
N TYR A 701 24.23 -6.47 56.76
CA TYR A 701 25.03 -5.55 55.95
C TYR A 701 26.36 -5.16 56.62
N ILE A 702 27.33 -4.74 55.81
CA ILE A 702 28.58 -4.11 56.26
C ILE A 702 28.36 -2.59 56.32
N PRO A 703 28.67 -1.90 57.43
CA PRO A 703 28.55 -0.44 57.53
C PRO A 703 29.33 0.32 56.44
N ALA A 704 28.97 1.57 56.21
CA ALA A 704 29.55 2.39 55.15
C ALA A 704 31.09 2.42 55.17
N MET A 705 31.71 2.16 54.02
CA MET A 705 33.15 2.10 53.79
C MET A 705 33.56 2.97 52.60
N SER A 706 34.80 3.47 52.59
CA SER A 706 35.34 4.28 51.49
C SER A 706 35.67 3.44 50.26
N GLY A 707 35.83 4.09 49.10
CA GLY A 707 36.21 3.44 47.84
C GLY A 707 37.55 2.70 47.91
N SER A 708 38.52 3.25 48.66
CA SER A 708 39.85 2.66 48.89
C SER A 708 39.91 1.62 50.03
N SER A 709 38.75 1.11 50.46
CA SER A 709 38.73 0.07 51.48
C SER A 709 39.19 -1.25 50.86
N SER A 710 40.21 -1.88 51.43
CA SER A 710 40.61 -3.24 51.05
C SER A 710 39.47 -4.27 51.07
N VAL A 711 38.39 -4.02 51.83
CA VAL A 711 37.16 -4.85 51.83
C VAL A 711 36.37 -4.66 50.53
N LEU A 712 36.33 -3.44 49.97
CA LEU A 712 35.66 -3.15 48.70
C LEU A 712 36.50 -3.70 47.56
N GLU A 713 37.79 -3.38 47.54
CA GLU A 713 38.77 -3.88 46.56
C GLU A 713 38.80 -5.42 46.54
N SER A 714 38.65 -6.08 47.70
CA SER A 714 38.49 -7.54 47.73
C SER A 714 37.14 -8.00 47.16
N ALA A 715 36.06 -7.28 47.44
CA ALA A 715 34.73 -7.60 46.91
C ALA A 715 34.65 -7.45 45.39
N GLU A 716 35.40 -6.54 44.79
CA GLU A 716 35.50 -6.36 43.33
C GLU A 716 35.82 -7.67 42.60
N THR A 717 36.63 -8.55 43.19
CA THR A 717 36.91 -9.88 42.63
C THR A 717 35.72 -10.85 42.70
N THR A 718 34.82 -10.67 43.66
CA THR A 718 33.58 -11.45 43.77
C THR A 718 32.54 -10.96 42.77
N PHE A 719 32.41 -9.63 42.64
CA PHE A 719 31.52 -8.97 41.68
C PHE A 719 32.08 -8.90 40.25
N GLN A 720 33.36 -9.23 40.07
CA GLN A 720 34.12 -9.12 38.83
C GLN A 720 34.01 -7.74 38.18
N GLN A 721 34.01 -6.70 39.03
CA GLN A 721 33.72 -5.32 38.66
C GLN A 721 34.60 -4.38 39.44
N ASP A 722 35.03 -3.30 38.78
CA ASP A 722 35.60 -2.12 39.42
C ASP A 722 34.45 -1.33 40.08
N LEU A 723 34.22 -1.58 41.38
CA LEU A 723 33.08 -1.01 42.09
C LEU A 723 33.34 0.44 42.50
N ASN A 724 34.60 0.81 42.73
CA ASN A 724 35.00 2.12 43.22
C ASN A 724 35.36 3.11 42.09
N GLY A 725 35.59 2.63 40.87
CA GLY A 725 35.94 3.40 39.69
C GLY A 725 37.41 3.80 39.61
N ASP A 726 38.32 3.07 40.26
CA ASP A 726 39.76 3.36 40.26
C ASP A 726 40.53 2.77 39.05
N GLY A 727 39.82 2.01 38.20
CA GLY A 727 40.32 1.40 36.98
C GLY A 727 40.93 0.01 37.19
N LEU A 728 40.85 -0.55 38.40
CA LEU A 728 41.35 -1.88 38.74
C LEU A 728 40.23 -2.76 39.29
N ILE A 729 40.38 -4.07 39.11
CA ILE A 729 39.56 -5.07 39.80
C ILE A 729 40.51 -5.71 40.82
N GLY A 730 40.34 -5.36 42.10
CA GLY A 730 41.22 -5.84 43.16
C GLY A 730 42.49 -5.01 43.36
N ILE A 731 43.37 -5.51 44.24
CA ILE A 731 44.54 -4.75 44.74
C ILE A 731 45.63 -4.61 43.64
N PRO A 732 46.24 -3.42 43.43
CA PRO A 732 47.24 -3.19 42.37
C PRO A 732 48.50 -4.08 42.42
N THR A 733 48.93 -4.59 41.25
CA THR A 733 50.18 -5.38 41.05
C THR A 733 50.99 -4.91 39.84
N VAL A 734 52.31 -4.74 39.96
CA VAL A 734 53.23 -4.30 38.88
C VAL A 734 54.41 -5.26 38.77
N VAL A 735 54.59 -5.92 37.62
CA VAL A 735 55.81 -6.71 37.34
C VAL A 735 56.91 -5.76 36.87
N ILE A 736 58.02 -5.71 37.62
CA ILE A 736 59.18 -4.85 37.31
C ILE A 736 60.06 -5.53 36.27
N GLU A 737 60.25 -6.84 36.42
CA GLU A 737 61.13 -7.63 35.57
C GLU A 737 60.71 -9.10 35.60
N SER A 738 60.90 -9.82 34.49
CA SER A 738 60.46 -11.21 34.32
C SER A 738 61.36 -12.04 33.37
N SER A 739 62.54 -11.54 33.06
CA SER A 739 63.48 -12.13 32.11
C SER A 739 64.42 -13.09 32.83
N GLY A 740 64.18 -14.38 32.64
CA GLY A 740 64.96 -15.47 33.23
C GLY A 740 64.12 -16.30 34.21
N SER A 741 64.69 -16.75 35.32
CA SER A 741 64.07 -17.74 36.21
C SER A 741 63.22 -17.13 37.33
N THR A 742 63.42 -15.84 37.60
CA THR A 742 62.76 -15.11 38.69
C THR A 742 62.13 -13.84 38.13
N SER A 743 60.90 -13.53 38.54
CA SER A 743 60.26 -12.26 38.25
C SER A 743 60.21 -11.38 39.50
N LEU A 744 60.70 -10.15 39.40
CA LEU A 744 60.58 -9.13 40.42
C LEU A 744 59.23 -8.41 40.28
N THR A 745 58.34 -8.54 41.28
CA THR A 745 56.97 -8.00 41.22
C THR A 745 56.67 -7.13 42.44
N GLN A 746 56.10 -5.95 42.22
CA GLN A 746 55.54 -5.10 43.25
C GLN A 746 54.05 -5.40 43.46
N VAL A 747 53.64 -5.77 44.68
CA VAL A 747 52.24 -5.97 45.08
C VAL A 747 51.89 -4.94 46.15
N GLY A 748 50.99 -4.01 45.84
CA GLY A 748 50.81 -2.78 46.61
C GLY A 748 52.13 -2.00 46.71
N SER A 749 52.65 -1.79 47.92
CA SER A 749 53.93 -1.12 48.12
C SER A 749 55.13 -2.07 48.28
N ASN A 750 54.96 -3.39 48.23
CA ASN A 750 55.97 -4.38 48.60
C ASN A 750 56.58 -5.09 47.38
N TYR A 751 57.88 -5.44 47.42
CA TYR A 751 58.51 -6.23 46.36
C TYR A 751 58.59 -7.73 46.67
N TYR A 752 58.34 -8.57 45.67
CA TYR A 752 58.34 -10.03 45.71
C TYR A 752 59.26 -10.60 44.63
N LEU A 753 59.94 -11.70 44.95
CA LEU A 753 60.86 -12.44 44.08
C LEU A 753 60.19 -13.75 43.66
N TYR A 754 59.36 -13.72 42.62
CA TYR A 754 58.55 -14.87 42.23
C TYR A 754 59.29 -15.82 41.29
N ASN A 755 59.24 -17.11 41.58
CA ASN A 755 59.59 -18.17 40.64
C ASN A 755 58.30 -18.89 40.27
N SER A 756 57.87 -18.79 39.01
CA SER A 756 56.61 -19.39 38.55
C SER A 756 55.38 -18.99 39.40
N GLY A 757 55.30 -17.72 39.79
CA GLY A 757 54.14 -17.14 40.49
C GLY A 757 54.12 -17.28 42.01
N VAL A 758 55.10 -17.96 42.61
CA VAL A 758 55.26 -18.06 44.07
C VAL A 758 56.69 -17.70 44.47
N GLY A 759 56.87 -17.07 45.62
CA GLY A 759 58.20 -16.62 46.01
C GLY A 759 58.20 -15.66 47.19
N PRO A 760 59.38 -15.46 47.81
CA PRO A 760 59.50 -14.68 49.01
C PRO A 760 59.37 -13.17 48.75
N GLN A 761 58.96 -12.45 49.79
CA GLN A 761 59.06 -11.00 49.84
C GLN A 761 60.53 -10.58 50.01
N LEU A 762 60.97 -9.58 49.26
CA LEU A 762 62.30 -8.98 49.43
C LEU A 762 62.37 -8.25 50.77
N GLN A 763 63.39 -8.57 51.58
CA GLN A 763 63.50 -8.06 52.95
C GLN A 763 64.86 -7.43 53.25
N TYR A 764 64.83 -6.30 53.96
CA TYR A 764 66.01 -5.64 54.51
C TYR A 764 65.84 -5.46 56.02
N LEU A 765 66.81 -5.95 56.81
CA LEU A 765 66.75 -5.98 58.29
C LEU A 765 65.50 -6.65 58.87
N GLY A 766 64.87 -7.59 58.14
CA GLY A 766 63.69 -8.34 58.58
C GLY A 766 62.34 -7.65 58.34
N ALA A 767 62.34 -6.49 57.66
CA ALA A 767 61.13 -5.83 57.19
C ALA A 767 61.02 -5.94 55.66
N ALA A 768 59.78 -5.94 55.18
CA ALA A 768 59.45 -5.79 53.77
C ALA A 768 60.18 -4.60 53.15
N VAL A 769 60.85 -4.81 52.02
CA VAL A 769 61.32 -3.70 51.20
C VAL A 769 60.13 -3.11 50.47
N VAL A 770 59.84 -1.83 50.76
CA VAL A 770 58.76 -1.09 50.12
C VAL A 770 59.27 -0.10 49.07
N ALA A 771 58.42 0.22 48.09
CA ALA A 771 58.73 1.22 47.07
C ALA A 771 59.11 2.57 47.70
N GLY A 772 60.21 3.15 47.21
CA GLY A 772 60.76 4.41 47.74
C GLY A 772 61.58 4.30 49.04
N GLN A 773 61.71 3.12 49.64
CA GLN A 773 62.46 2.94 50.89
C GLN A 773 63.97 3.23 50.75
N ILE A 774 64.58 2.87 49.62
CA ILE A 774 66.00 3.11 49.34
C ILE A 774 66.11 4.34 48.44
N SER A 775 66.39 5.49 49.06
CA SER A 775 66.46 6.76 48.36
C SER A 775 67.53 6.74 47.25
N GLY A 776 67.11 7.05 46.02
CA GLY A 776 67.99 7.16 44.85
C GLY A 776 68.30 5.85 44.12
N TRP A 777 67.74 4.71 44.55
CA TRP A 777 67.97 3.40 43.90
C TRP A 777 66.65 2.68 43.63
N ALA A 778 66.56 2.07 42.45
CA ALA A 778 65.45 1.20 42.07
C ALA A 778 65.98 -0.21 41.72
N PRO A 779 65.32 -1.28 42.19
CA PRO A 779 65.64 -2.62 41.74
C PRO A 779 65.14 -2.79 40.29
N ILE A 780 65.97 -3.33 39.41
CA ILE A 780 65.69 -3.43 37.97
C ILE A 780 65.67 -4.85 37.43
N ALA A 781 66.29 -5.81 38.12
CA ALA A 781 66.28 -7.22 37.75
C ALA A 781 66.55 -8.10 38.96
N ALA A 782 66.03 -9.32 38.98
CA ALA A 782 66.35 -10.31 40.00
C ALA A 782 66.52 -11.71 39.40
N GLU A 783 67.54 -12.45 39.82
CA GLU A 783 67.74 -13.83 39.37
C GLU A 783 68.09 -14.77 40.52
N GLN A 784 67.58 -15.99 40.42
CA GLN A 784 67.89 -17.02 41.40
C GLN A 784 69.31 -17.52 41.17
N ILE A 785 70.11 -17.55 42.24
CA ILE A 785 71.45 -18.11 42.23
C ILE A 785 71.56 -19.25 43.25
N SER A 786 72.64 -20.02 43.18
CA SER A 786 72.93 -21.06 44.17
C SER A 786 73.05 -20.45 45.57
N GLY A 787 72.00 -20.59 46.39
CA GLY A 787 71.94 -20.13 47.78
C GLY A 787 71.01 -18.95 48.08
N GLY A 788 70.34 -18.37 47.07
CA GLY A 788 69.42 -17.25 47.25
C GLY A 788 69.12 -16.52 45.95
N TYR A 789 69.05 -15.19 45.98
CA TYR A 789 68.80 -14.37 44.79
C TYR A 789 69.87 -13.29 44.62
N GLN A 790 70.15 -12.90 43.38
CA GLN A 790 70.81 -11.63 43.09
C GLN A 790 69.76 -10.61 42.62
N VAL A 791 69.89 -9.37 43.08
CA VAL A 791 69.01 -8.28 42.67
C VAL A 791 69.87 -7.12 42.18
N VAL A 792 69.70 -6.70 40.93
CA VAL A 792 70.40 -5.54 40.37
C VAL A 792 69.63 -4.29 40.74
N TRP A 793 70.34 -3.29 41.23
CA TRP A 793 69.80 -1.97 41.50
C TRP A 793 70.50 -0.94 40.63
N LYS A 794 69.72 -0.03 40.07
CA LYS A 794 70.19 1.11 39.27
C LYS A 794 69.99 2.40 40.04
N ALA A 795 71.01 3.26 40.01
CA ALA A 795 70.90 4.60 40.57
C ALA A 795 70.00 5.47 39.68
N ASN A 796 69.09 6.22 40.29
CA ASN A 796 68.19 7.11 39.55
C ASN A 796 69.01 8.25 38.91
N GLY A 797 69.09 8.26 37.58
CA GLY A 797 69.72 9.33 36.80
C GLY A 797 71.25 9.28 36.68
N ALA A 798 71.91 8.18 37.06
CA ALA A 798 73.34 7.96 36.88
C ALA A 798 73.63 6.59 36.25
N ASP A 799 74.71 6.49 35.47
CA ASP A 799 75.20 5.20 34.95
C ASP A 799 75.98 4.45 36.03
N GLN A 800 75.26 4.05 37.09
CA GLN A 800 75.79 3.34 38.25
C GLN A 800 74.86 2.20 38.66
N TYR A 801 75.47 1.03 38.88
CA TYR A 801 74.78 -0.20 39.22
C TYR A 801 75.37 -0.83 40.49
N THR A 802 74.54 -1.47 41.30
CA THR A 802 74.96 -2.31 42.42
C THR A 802 74.21 -3.63 42.39
N LEU A 803 74.89 -4.72 42.73
CA LEU A 803 74.31 -6.05 42.79
C LEU A 803 74.15 -6.45 44.25
N TRP A 804 72.92 -6.71 44.66
CA TRP A 804 72.60 -7.30 45.95
C TRP A 804 72.59 -8.82 45.85
N THR A 805 72.88 -9.48 46.96
CA THR A 805 72.68 -10.91 47.16
C THR A 805 71.80 -11.11 48.38
N THR A 806 70.79 -11.97 48.25
CA THR A 806 69.87 -12.38 49.32
C THR A 806 70.05 -13.86 49.64
N ASP A 807 69.49 -14.32 50.76
CA ASP A 807 69.26 -15.75 51.02
C ASP A 807 67.97 -16.25 50.32
N SER A 808 67.69 -17.56 50.42
CA SER A 808 66.51 -18.17 49.80
C SER A 808 65.16 -17.67 50.34
N SER A 809 65.13 -16.92 51.44
CA SER A 809 63.92 -16.31 52.00
C SER A 809 63.71 -14.86 51.56
N GLY A 810 64.54 -14.36 50.63
CA GLY A 810 64.49 -12.98 50.14
C GLY A 810 65.17 -11.97 51.07
N LYS A 811 65.90 -12.42 52.10
CA LYS A 811 66.56 -11.51 53.05
C LYS A 811 67.95 -11.11 52.54
N PHE A 812 68.25 -9.81 52.58
CA PHE A 812 69.55 -9.24 52.20
C PHE A 812 70.74 -9.88 52.95
N VAL A 813 71.82 -10.22 52.21
CA VAL A 813 73.06 -10.84 52.70
C VAL A 813 74.29 -9.96 52.44
N SER A 814 74.54 -9.57 51.18
CA SER A 814 75.72 -8.79 50.77
C SER A 814 75.46 -7.97 49.51
N TYR A 815 76.38 -7.08 49.14
CA TYR A 815 76.31 -6.33 47.88
C TYR A 815 77.69 -6.00 47.30
N ILE A 816 77.74 -5.77 45.99
CA ILE A 816 78.91 -5.20 45.29
C ILE A 816 78.75 -3.67 45.27
N PRO A 817 79.75 -2.87 45.71
CA PRO A 817 79.69 -1.41 45.65
C PRO A 817 79.38 -0.88 44.24
N ALA A 818 78.91 0.37 44.13
CA ALA A 818 78.49 0.96 42.87
C ALA A 818 79.59 0.88 41.78
N MET A 819 79.21 0.38 40.60
CA MET A 819 80.07 0.22 39.42
C MET A 819 79.51 0.99 38.22
N PRO A 820 80.35 1.52 37.33
CA PRO A 820 79.91 2.11 36.05
C PRO A 820 79.36 1.05 35.09
N GLY A 821 78.59 1.47 34.07
CA GLY A 821 78.00 0.59 33.07
C GLY A 821 79.01 -0.23 32.28
N SER A 822 80.20 0.32 32.01
CA SER A 822 81.32 -0.35 31.30
C SER A 822 82.19 -1.25 32.19
N SER A 823 81.71 -1.62 33.38
CA SER A 823 82.43 -2.54 34.25
C SER A 823 82.36 -3.95 33.67
N LEU A 824 83.52 -4.58 33.46
CA LEU A 824 83.59 -6.01 33.07
C LEU A 824 82.80 -6.92 34.04
N VAL A 825 82.61 -6.51 35.29
CA VAL A 825 81.78 -7.24 36.28
C VAL A 825 80.30 -7.16 35.94
N LEU A 826 79.82 -6.00 35.48
CA LEU A 826 78.44 -5.82 35.02
C LEU A 826 78.23 -6.53 33.68
N GLU A 827 79.13 -6.33 32.71
CA GLU A 827 79.11 -7.00 31.39
C GLU A 827 79.18 -8.54 31.54
N SER A 828 79.87 -9.05 32.57
CA SER A 828 79.84 -10.48 32.88
C SER A 828 78.52 -10.91 33.53
N ALA A 829 77.92 -10.07 34.38
CA ALA A 829 76.64 -10.37 35.04
C ALA A 829 75.47 -10.41 34.06
N GLU A 830 75.53 -9.67 32.94
CA GLU A 830 74.54 -9.71 31.86
C GLU A 830 74.22 -11.13 31.39
N THR A 831 75.21 -12.03 31.37
CA THR A 831 75.02 -13.45 31.04
C THR A 831 74.29 -14.25 32.12
N THR A 832 74.29 -13.79 33.37
CA THR A 832 73.54 -14.42 34.46
C THR A 832 72.09 -13.96 34.46
N PHE A 833 71.86 -12.68 34.21
CA PHE A 833 70.51 -12.08 34.10
C PHE A 833 69.88 -12.26 32.72
N GLN A 834 70.67 -12.70 31.72
CA GLN A 834 70.30 -12.82 30.31
C GLN A 834 69.73 -11.52 29.73
N GLN A 835 70.31 -10.40 30.19
CA GLN A 835 69.82 -9.05 29.95
C GLN A 835 71.00 -8.14 29.67
N ASP A 836 70.83 -7.25 28.71
CA ASP A 836 71.67 -6.07 28.53
C ASP A 836 71.35 -5.08 29.67
N LEU A 837 72.14 -5.16 30.76
CA LEU A 837 71.89 -4.41 31.98
C LEU A 837 72.32 -2.95 31.85
N ASN A 838 73.36 -2.68 31.05
CA ASN A 838 73.95 -1.35 30.88
C ASN A 838 73.38 -0.57 29.67
N GLY A 839 72.69 -1.25 28.76
CA GLY A 839 72.07 -0.68 27.56
C GLY A 839 73.05 -0.44 26.40
N ASP A 840 74.17 -1.15 26.33
CA ASP A 840 75.18 -1.00 25.27
C ASP A 840 74.87 -1.80 23.99
N GLY A 841 73.80 -2.61 24.01
CA GLY A 841 73.32 -3.42 22.89
C GLY A 841 74.02 -4.78 22.76
N LEU A 842 74.90 -5.14 23.67
CA LEU A 842 75.54 -6.45 23.75
C LEU A 842 75.17 -7.16 25.05
N ILE A 843 75.32 -8.48 25.03
CA ILE A 843 75.31 -9.30 26.25
C ILE A 843 76.72 -9.87 26.34
N GLY A 844 77.58 -9.30 27.21
CA GLY A 844 78.99 -9.69 27.38
C GLY A 844 80.01 -8.95 26.49
N ILE A 845 81.27 -9.44 26.45
CA ILE A 845 82.47 -8.69 25.93
C ILE A 845 82.67 -8.82 24.38
N PRO A 846 83.06 -7.77 23.61
CA PRO A 846 83.22 -7.78 22.13
C PRO A 846 84.43 -8.55 21.48
N THR A 847 84.26 -9.15 20.27
CA THR A 847 85.28 -9.92 19.47
C THR A 847 85.23 -9.73 17.93
N VAL A 848 86.36 -9.64 17.20
CA VAL A 848 86.48 -9.43 15.71
C VAL A 848 87.55 -10.33 15.03
N VAL A 849 87.26 -11.02 13.91
CA VAL A 849 88.24 -11.82 13.13
C VAL A 849 88.81 -10.99 11.95
N ILE A 850 90.14 -10.94 11.79
CA ILE A 850 90.84 -10.13 10.78
C ILE A 850 91.15 -10.95 9.53
N GLU A 851 91.65 -12.17 9.72
CA GLU A 851 92.06 -13.06 8.64
C GLU A 851 91.92 -14.52 9.10
N SER A 852 91.57 -15.43 8.19
CA SER A 852 91.28 -16.84 8.51
C SER A 852 91.61 -17.82 7.37
N SER A 853 92.37 -17.37 6.38
CA SER A 853 92.75 -18.15 5.20
C SER A 853 94.08 -18.86 5.47
N GLY A 854 94.03 -20.17 5.67
CA GLY A 854 95.19 -20.98 6.02
C GLY A 854 94.93 -21.80 7.27
N SER A 855 96.00 -22.23 7.95
CA SER A 855 95.90 -22.98 9.21
C SER A 855 95.75 -22.08 10.44
N THR A 856 96.03 -20.79 10.30
CA THR A 856 95.96 -19.80 11.38
C THR A 856 94.95 -18.71 11.05
N SER A 857 94.15 -18.29 12.03
CA SER A 857 93.29 -17.11 11.96
C SER A 857 93.81 -16.03 12.90
N LEU A 858 93.96 -14.81 12.37
CA LEU A 858 94.30 -13.62 13.13
C LEU A 858 93.00 -12.98 13.68
N THR A 859 92.83 -12.91 15.00
CA THR A 859 91.60 -12.42 15.66
C THR A 859 91.90 -11.34 16.70
N GLN A 860 91.09 -10.29 16.74
CA GLN A 860 91.10 -9.26 17.76
C GLN A 860 90.03 -9.54 18.85
N VAL A 861 90.46 -9.70 20.10
CA VAL A 861 89.57 -9.84 21.28
C VAL A 861 89.81 -8.65 22.20
N GLY A 862 88.79 -7.81 22.38
CA GLY A 862 88.98 -6.45 22.91
C GLY A 862 90.00 -5.67 22.08
N SER A 863 91.09 -5.19 22.69
CA SER A 863 92.15 -4.46 21.99
C SER A 863 93.34 -5.33 21.55
N ASN A 864 93.33 -6.64 21.80
CA ASN A 864 94.48 -7.54 21.66
C ASN A 864 94.37 -8.45 20.43
N TYR A 865 95.49 -8.73 19.75
CA TYR A 865 95.52 -9.71 18.64
C TYR A 865 95.96 -11.12 19.08
N TYR A 866 95.27 -12.12 18.56
CA TYR A 866 95.49 -13.56 18.80
C TYR A 866 95.70 -14.31 17.48
N LEU A 867 96.59 -15.30 17.52
CA LEU A 867 96.93 -16.19 16.40
C LEU A 867 96.31 -17.55 16.66
N TYR A 868 95.05 -17.74 16.26
CA TYR A 868 94.30 -18.96 16.55
C TYR A 868 94.46 -20.03 15.49
N ASN A 869 94.73 -21.26 15.90
CA ASN A 869 94.58 -22.44 15.07
C ASN A 869 93.37 -23.21 15.59
N SER A 870 92.29 -23.26 14.81
CA SER A 870 91.03 -23.92 15.21
C SER A 870 90.46 -23.42 16.55
N GLY A 871 90.49 -22.10 16.78
CA GLY A 871 89.87 -21.45 17.95
C GLY A 871 90.72 -21.36 19.21
N VAL A 872 91.95 -21.90 19.21
CA VAL A 872 92.91 -21.76 20.31
C VAL A 872 94.27 -21.34 19.78
N GLY A 873 95.02 -20.54 20.54
CA GLY A 873 96.31 -20.07 20.08
C GLY A 873 96.84 -18.86 20.86
N PRO A 874 98.12 -18.54 20.68
CA PRO A 874 98.79 -17.52 21.47
C PRO A 874 98.36 -16.10 21.11
N GLN A 875 98.51 -15.20 22.08
CA GLN A 875 98.48 -13.76 21.85
C GLN A 875 99.73 -13.32 21.08
N LEU A 876 99.57 -12.46 20.07
CA LEU A 876 100.71 -11.85 19.37
C LEU A 876 101.42 -10.88 20.32
N GLN A 877 102.75 -11.03 20.47
CA GLN A 877 103.54 -10.27 21.44
C GLN A 877 104.77 -9.60 20.83
N TYR A 878 105.03 -8.35 21.23
CA TYR A 878 106.25 -7.59 20.91
C TYR A 878 106.92 -7.14 22.20
N LEU A 879 108.22 -7.46 22.38
CA LEU A 879 108.98 -7.23 23.62
C LEU A 879 108.34 -7.83 24.90
N GLY A 880 107.52 -8.89 24.76
CA GLY A 880 106.86 -9.57 25.89
C GLY A 880 105.54 -8.94 26.34
N ALA A 881 105.04 -7.92 25.64
CA ALA A 881 103.72 -7.35 25.84
C ALA A 881 102.79 -7.72 24.67
N ALA A 882 101.49 -7.83 24.97
CA ALA A 882 100.44 -7.98 23.98
C ALA A 882 100.54 -6.90 22.90
N VAL A 883 100.45 -7.31 21.63
CA VAL A 883 100.28 -6.37 20.53
C VAL A 883 98.82 -5.94 20.51
N VAL A 884 98.60 -4.64 20.71
CA VAL A 884 97.27 -4.03 20.69
C VAL A 884 97.01 -3.26 19.40
N ALA A 885 95.74 -3.13 19.03
CA ALA A 885 95.33 -2.36 17.87
C ALA A 885 95.84 -0.90 17.95
N GLY A 886 96.48 -0.42 16.87
CA GLY A 886 97.07 0.92 16.79
C GLY A 886 98.48 1.07 17.39
N GLN A 887 99.06 0.03 17.99
CA GLN A 887 100.39 0.12 18.62
C GLN A 887 101.54 0.38 17.63
N ILE A 888 101.49 -0.19 16.43
CA ILE A 888 102.51 0.01 15.38
C ILE A 888 101.99 1.06 14.41
N SER A 889 102.45 2.31 14.59
CA SER A 889 101.98 3.43 13.77
C SER A 889 102.27 3.21 12.28
N GLY A 890 101.23 3.29 11.45
CA GLY A 890 101.31 3.15 10.00
C GLY A 890 101.30 1.72 9.45
N TRP A 891 101.21 0.70 10.31
CA TRP A 891 101.21 -0.72 9.89
C TRP A 891 100.04 -1.48 10.50
N ALA A 892 99.37 -2.32 9.71
CA ALA A 892 98.34 -3.24 10.16
C ALA A 892 98.73 -4.68 9.83
N PRO A 893 98.52 -5.65 10.75
CA PRO A 893 98.69 -7.05 10.43
C PRO A 893 97.51 -7.48 9.53
N ILE A 894 97.80 -8.13 8.41
CA ILE A 894 96.80 -8.48 7.40
C ILE A 894 96.63 -9.99 7.21
N ALA A 895 97.63 -10.79 7.58
CA ALA A 895 97.56 -12.24 7.50
C ALA A 895 98.54 -12.88 8.50
N ALA A 896 98.22 -14.07 8.99
CA ALA A 896 99.13 -14.86 9.81
C ALA A 896 99.08 -16.34 9.40
N GLU A 897 100.23 -17.00 9.32
CA GLU A 897 100.27 -18.44 9.03
C GLU A 897 101.34 -19.15 9.86
N GLN A 898 101.02 -20.37 10.31
CA GLN A 898 101.94 -21.18 11.09
C GLN A 898 103.07 -21.70 10.20
N ILE A 899 104.30 -21.55 10.68
CA ILE A 899 105.50 -22.10 10.05
C ILE A 899 106.22 -23.06 11.00
N SER A 900 107.15 -23.85 10.48
CA SER A 900 108.02 -24.71 11.31
C SER A 900 108.81 -23.85 12.31
N GLY A 901 108.39 -23.84 13.58
CA GLY A 901 109.05 -23.13 14.68
C GLY A 901 108.31 -21.90 15.24
N GLY A 902 107.18 -21.49 14.65
CA GLY A 902 106.40 -20.34 15.12
C GLY A 902 105.35 -19.87 14.11
N TYR A 903 105.12 -18.56 14.01
CA TYR A 903 104.18 -17.98 13.04
C TYR A 903 104.87 -16.93 12.18
N GLN A 904 104.41 -16.79 10.93
CA GLN A 904 104.68 -15.59 10.13
C GLN A 904 103.46 -14.70 10.16
N VAL A 905 103.67 -13.39 10.33
CA VAL A 905 102.59 -12.38 10.30
C VAL A 905 102.97 -11.33 9.26
N VAL A 906 102.12 -11.15 8.26
CA VAL A 906 102.30 -10.13 7.22
C VAL A 906 101.71 -8.83 7.74
N TRP A 907 102.51 -7.77 7.65
CA TRP A 907 102.07 -6.42 7.93
C TRP A 907 102.09 -5.60 6.64
N LYS A 908 101.04 -4.81 6.44
CA LYS A 908 100.91 -3.88 5.32
C LYS A 908 101.00 -2.44 5.82
N ALA A 909 101.77 -1.62 5.13
CA ALA A 909 101.82 -0.19 5.40
C ALA A 909 100.52 0.46 4.92
N ASN A 910 99.95 1.33 5.76
CA ASN A 910 98.72 2.04 5.41
C ASN A 910 98.99 3.01 4.23
N GLY A 911 98.43 2.71 3.06
CA GLY A 911 98.44 3.60 1.89
C GLY A 911 99.70 3.56 1.01
N ALA A 912 100.61 2.60 1.20
CA ALA A 912 101.79 2.40 0.34
C ALA A 912 101.91 0.93 -0.10
N ASP A 913 102.50 0.70 -1.27
CA ASP A 913 102.86 -0.65 -1.74
C ASP A 913 104.13 -1.14 -1.00
N GLN A 914 104.02 -1.30 0.32
CA GLN A 914 105.08 -1.74 1.22
C GLN A 914 104.56 -2.77 2.23
N TYR A 915 105.29 -3.87 2.32
CA TYR A 915 104.97 -5.00 3.19
C TYR A 915 106.17 -5.35 4.06
N THR A 916 105.93 -5.91 5.25
CA THR A 916 106.97 -6.54 6.07
C THR A 916 106.45 -7.86 6.63
N LEU A 917 107.30 -8.87 6.64
CA LEU A 917 106.99 -10.17 7.25
C LEU A 917 107.66 -10.25 8.61
N TRP A 918 106.85 -10.42 9.64
CA TRP A 918 107.30 -10.78 10.97
C TRP A 918 107.36 -12.29 11.11
N THR A 919 108.35 -12.77 11.85
CA THR A 919 108.41 -14.15 12.33
C THR A 919 108.36 -14.13 13.84
N THR A 920 107.50 -14.96 14.42
CA THR A 920 107.36 -15.19 15.85
C THR A 920 107.84 -16.58 16.22
N ASP A 921 108.04 -16.85 17.51
CA ASP A 921 108.14 -18.21 18.04
C ASP A 921 106.75 -18.84 18.24
N SER A 922 106.69 -20.11 18.67
CA SER A 922 105.42 -20.83 18.89
C SER A 922 104.53 -20.25 19.99
N SER A 923 105.01 -19.28 20.79
CA SER A 923 104.23 -18.57 21.82
C SER A 923 103.66 -17.23 21.33
N GLY A 924 103.81 -16.91 20.04
CA GLY A 924 103.36 -15.66 19.44
C GLY A 924 104.32 -14.48 19.68
N LYS A 925 105.50 -14.71 20.24
CA LYS A 925 106.48 -13.65 20.53
C LYS A 925 107.34 -13.35 19.31
N PHE A 926 107.47 -12.07 18.97
CA PHE A 926 108.32 -11.57 17.89
C PHE A 926 109.79 -12.05 17.99
N VAL A 927 110.33 -12.59 16.88
CA VAL A 927 111.71 -13.10 16.75
C VAL A 927 112.53 -12.28 15.75
N SER A 928 112.03 -12.10 14.53
CA SER A 928 112.74 -11.40 13.45
C SER A 928 111.76 -10.82 12.43
N TYR A 929 112.24 -9.95 11.55
CA TYR A 929 111.44 -9.45 10.43
C TYR A 929 112.29 -9.25 9.17
N ILE A 930 111.62 -9.26 8.02
CA ILE A 930 112.18 -8.84 6.74
C ILE A 930 111.90 -7.34 6.57
N PRO A 931 112.91 -6.48 6.32
CA PRO A 931 112.69 -5.05 6.07
C PRO A 931 111.68 -4.79 4.95
N ALA A 932 111.08 -3.59 4.96
CA ALA A 932 110.02 -3.21 4.03
C ALA A 932 110.37 -3.53 2.57
N MET A 933 109.46 -4.23 1.91
CA MET A 933 109.57 -4.70 0.52
C MET A 933 108.38 -4.20 -0.31
N SER A 934 108.57 -3.97 -1.61
CA SER A 934 107.44 -3.64 -2.51
C SER A 934 106.55 -4.85 -2.75
N GLY A 935 105.31 -4.61 -3.21
CA GLY A 935 104.39 -5.67 -3.62
C GLY A 935 104.97 -6.57 -4.70
N SER A 936 105.76 -6.00 -5.61
CA SER A 936 106.48 -6.70 -6.68
C SER A 936 107.76 -7.45 -6.25
N SER A 937 108.07 -7.48 -4.94
CA SER A 937 109.25 -8.20 -4.45
C SER A 937 109.07 -9.71 -4.61
N SER A 938 110.03 -10.38 -5.24
CA SER A 938 110.04 -11.85 -5.36
C SER A 938 109.98 -12.56 -4.01
N VAL A 939 110.39 -11.92 -2.91
CA VAL A 939 110.28 -12.47 -1.55
C VAL A 939 108.84 -12.43 -1.04
N LEU A 940 108.04 -11.40 -1.39
CA LEU A 940 106.62 -11.31 -1.01
C LEU A 940 105.82 -12.30 -1.88
N GLN A 941 106.10 -12.31 -3.18
CA GLN A 941 105.52 -13.26 -4.12
C GLN A 941 105.83 -14.72 -3.74
N SER A 942 107.02 -14.99 -3.19
CA SER A 942 107.32 -16.32 -2.64
C SER A 942 106.58 -16.60 -1.33
N ALA A 943 106.32 -15.58 -0.49
CA ALA A 943 105.55 -15.73 0.74
C ALA A 943 104.07 -16.00 0.48
N GLU A 944 103.48 -15.44 -0.58
CA GLU A 944 102.09 -15.70 -0.99
C GLU A 944 101.77 -17.19 -1.09
N THR A 945 102.72 -18.01 -1.54
CA THR A 945 102.55 -19.47 -1.59
C THR A 945 102.41 -20.09 -0.19
N ASN A 946 103.12 -19.57 0.81
CA ASN A 946 103.03 -20.06 2.19
C ASN A 946 101.70 -19.63 2.85
N PHE A 947 101.26 -18.40 2.62
CA PHE A 947 99.99 -17.89 3.14
C PHE A 947 98.78 -18.37 2.31
N GLN A 948 99.01 -18.99 1.15
CA GLN A 948 98.02 -19.40 0.16
C GLN A 948 97.10 -18.25 -0.27
N GLN A 949 97.67 -17.05 -0.32
CA GLN A 949 96.94 -15.80 -0.51
C GLN A 949 97.72 -14.88 -1.45
N ASP A 950 96.98 -14.18 -2.31
CA ASP A 950 97.49 -13.03 -3.05
C ASP A 950 97.60 -11.84 -2.08
N LEU A 951 98.78 -11.72 -1.45
CA LEU A 951 99.06 -10.71 -0.42
C LEU A 951 99.19 -9.31 -1.02
N ASN A 952 99.66 -9.23 -2.27
CA ASN A 952 99.98 -7.97 -2.93
C ASN A 952 98.81 -7.42 -3.79
N GLY A 953 97.85 -8.28 -4.16
CA GLY A 953 96.66 -7.95 -4.94
C GLY A 953 96.86 -8.01 -6.46
N ASP A 954 97.91 -8.68 -6.98
CA ASP A 954 98.18 -8.82 -8.42
C ASP A 954 97.39 -9.95 -9.09
N SER A 955 96.48 -10.59 -8.34
CA SER A 955 95.63 -11.71 -8.74
C SER A 955 96.39 -13.02 -9.00
N VAL A 956 97.64 -13.12 -8.58
CA VAL A 956 98.47 -14.32 -8.70
C VAL A 956 99.02 -14.70 -7.33
N VAL A 957 99.17 -15.99 -7.08
CA VAL A 957 99.90 -16.52 -5.92
C VAL A 957 101.23 -17.07 -6.44
N GLY A 958 102.35 -16.38 -6.18
CA GLY A 958 103.69 -16.82 -6.61
C GLY A 958 104.42 -15.90 -7.61
N VAL A 959 105.65 -16.26 -8.00
CA VAL A 959 106.54 -15.44 -8.86
C VAL A 959 106.22 -15.59 -10.37
N HIS A 960 106.15 -14.49 -11.14
CA HIS A 960 105.88 -14.50 -12.60
C HIS A 960 107.00 -13.85 -13.48
N SER A 961 107.12 -14.26 -14.76
CA SER A 961 108.06 -13.69 -15.77
C SER A 961 107.30 -12.90 -16.85
N ALA A 962 107.67 -11.63 -17.12
CA ALA A 962 106.92 -10.68 -17.95
C ALA A 962 107.12 -10.82 -19.50
N PRO A 963 106.12 -10.45 -20.35
CA PRO A 963 106.34 -10.10 -21.76
C PRO A 963 106.06 -8.62 -22.12
N LEU A 964 106.76 -8.16 -23.17
CA LEU A 964 106.94 -6.77 -23.66
C LEU A 964 105.66 -6.09 -24.24
N VAL A 965 105.59 -4.77 -24.04
CA VAL A 965 104.58 -3.79 -24.52
C VAL A 965 104.60 -3.57 -26.04
N ALA A 966 103.44 -3.40 -26.68
CA ALA A 966 103.25 -2.42 -27.78
C ALA A 966 101.77 -2.19 -28.17
N THR A 967 101.33 -0.95 -27.92
CA THR A 967 100.54 -0.08 -28.80
C THR A 967 99.19 -0.56 -29.36
N GLY A 968 98.12 -0.06 -28.72
CA GLY A 968 97.17 0.85 -29.36
C GLY A 968 96.26 0.29 -30.44
N THR A 969 95.11 -0.26 -30.01
CA THR A 969 93.93 -0.49 -30.85
C THR A 969 92.66 -0.14 -30.09
N SER A 970 91.86 0.71 -30.73
CA SER A 970 90.45 0.97 -30.43
C SER A 970 89.56 -0.17 -30.94
N ALA A 971 88.47 -0.40 -30.19
CA ALA A 971 87.16 -0.93 -30.61
C ALA A 971 87.04 -2.43 -30.95
N LEU A 972 86.33 -3.21 -30.12
CA LEU A 972 84.87 -3.41 -30.22
C LEU A 972 84.35 -4.38 -29.14
N ASN A 973 83.06 -4.20 -28.81
CA ASN A 973 82.15 -5.04 -28.00
C ASN A 973 82.05 -4.69 -26.51
N LEU A 974 80.89 -4.40 -25.92
CA LEU A 974 79.50 -4.30 -26.43
C LEU A 974 78.70 -3.42 -25.44
N ALA A 975 77.84 -2.58 -26.00
CA ALA A 975 76.82 -1.66 -25.49
C ALA A 975 76.38 -1.65 -24.00
N PHE A 976 76.28 -0.42 -23.47
CA PHE A 976 75.35 0.05 -22.42
C PHE A 976 73.90 0.09 -22.95
N ALA A 977 72.91 -0.32 -22.15
CA ALA A 977 71.53 0.16 -22.26
C ALA A 977 70.68 -0.13 -21.01
N LEU A 978 70.14 0.93 -20.41
CA LEU A 978 68.78 0.96 -19.85
C LEU A 978 67.86 1.45 -20.99
N GLN A 979 66.99 0.62 -21.55
CA GLN A 979 65.82 1.05 -22.35
C GLN A 979 64.89 -0.13 -22.67
N GLU A 980 63.60 0.18 -22.84
CA GLU A 980 62.62 -0.46 -23.71
C GLU A 980 62.63 -2.00 -23.95
N ASN A 981 61.47 -2.57 -23.59
CA ASN A 981 60.56 -3.34 -24.45
C ASN A 981 60.69 -4.85 -24.63
N ALA A 982 59.62 -5.49 -24.14
CA ALA A 982 58.81 -6.53 -24.78
C ALA A 982 59.37 -7.96 -24.87
N GLY A 983 58.69 -8.87 -24.15
CA GLY A 983 58.24 -10.12 -24.76
C GLY A 983 58.97 -11.41 -24.37
N THR A 984 58.34 -12.12 -23.43
CA THR A 984 57.98 -13.56 -23.51
C THR A 984 59.04 -14.66 -23.69
N VAL A 985 59.12 -15.49 -22.62
CA VAL A 985 58.88 -16.97 -22.57
C VAL A 985 59.99 -17.96 -23.01
N VAL A 986 59.96 -19.11 -22.31
CA VAL A 986 60.61 -20.44 -22.48
C VAL A 986 62.04 -20.53 -21.91
N GLY A 987 62.42 -21.33 -20.90
CA GLY A 987 62.06 -22.72 -20.55
C GLY A 987 63.26 -23.65 -20.88
N ASN A 988 63.61 -24.59 -19.98
CA ASN A 988 64.64 -25.67 -20.04
C ASN A 988 65.93 -25.36 -19.23
N ASP A 989 66.46 -26.16 -18.29
CA ASP A 989 66.30 -27.58 -18.00
C ASP A 989 66.58 -27.88 -16.51
N THR A 990 65.64 -28.62 -15.91
CA THR A 990 65.80 -29.82 -15.08
C THR A 990 67.22 -30.22 -14.65
N PHE A 991 67.41 -30.44 -13.33
CA PHE A 991 68.09 -31.65 -12.86
C PHE A 991 67.46 -32.21 -11.58
N LEU A 992 66.99 -33.45 -11.71
CA LEU A 992 66.34 -34.30 -10.72
C LEU A 992 67.37 -35.00 -9.81
N PHE A 993 67.05 -35.10 -8.52
CA PHE A 993 67.19 -36.30 -7.67
C PHE A 993 65.99 -36.27 -6.70
N GLY A 994 65.05 -37.23 -6.67
CA GLY A 994 65.19 -38.60 -6.19
C GLY A 994 65.24 -38.59 -4.65
N SER A 995 64.27 -39.08 -3.85
CA SER A 995 63.58 -40.37 -3.94
C SER A 995 62.47 -40.51 -2.87
N ASN A 996 61.38 -41.21 -3.25
CA ASN A 996 60.62 -42.26 -2.52
C ASN A 996 60.02 -41.97 -1.10
N LEU A 997 58.82 -42.43 -0.71
CA LEU A 997 57.59 -42.99 -1.31
C LEU A 997 56.68 -43.45 -0.14
N SER A 998 55.41 -43.70 -0.46
CA SER A 998 54.39 -44.50 0.24
C SER A 998 53.57 -43.84 1.36
N ALA A 999 52.29 -44.16 1.59
CA ALA A 999 51.11 -44.62 0.83
C ALA A 999 50.07 -45.11 1.88
N GLY A 1000 48.77 -44.97 1.61
CA GLY A 1000 47.71 -45.68 2.36
C GLY A 1000 46.38 -44.91 2.42
N LEU A 1001 45.43 -45.03 1.48
CA LEU A 1001 44.44 -46.12 1.27
C LEU A 1001 43.09 -45.90 2.02
N ILE A 1002 42.03 -45.67 1.21
CA ILE A 1002 40.60 -46.06 1.35
C ILE A 1002 39.68 -45.43 2.44
N ALA A 1003 38.77 -44.58 1.92
CA ALA A 1003 37.28 -44.60 1.97
C ALA A 1003 36.42 -44.56 3.26
N ALA A 1004 35.23 -43.97 3.06
CA ALA A 1004 33.96 -44.04 3.84
C ALA A 1004 33.96 -43.25 5.17
N ASP A 1005 32.89 -42.63 5.67
CA ASP A 1005 31.48 -42.40 5.33
C ASP A 1005 30.99 -41.28 6.28
N ARG A 1006 29.90 -40.62 5.90
CA ARG A 1006 28.99 -39.70 6.63
C ARG A 1006 29.32 -39.27 8.07
N GLY A 1007 29.19 -37.96 8.32
CA GLY A 1007 28.87 -37.42 9.65
C GLY A 1007 29.11 -35.91 9.78
N THR A 1008 28.02 -35.14 9.78
CA THR A 1008 27.92 -33.74 10.22
C THR A 1008 28.59 -33.47 11.57
N MET A 1009 29.36 -32.37 11.72
CA MET A 1009 29.11 -31.30 12.71
C MET A 1009 30.19 -30.17 12.71
N LEU A 1010 29.73 -28.97 12.34
CA LEU A 1010 29.91 -27.64 12.95
C LEU A 1010 31.31 -27.06 13.29
N LEU A 1011 31.68 -26.04 12.47
CA LEU A 1011 31.75 -24.59 12.78
C LEU A 1011 32.05 -24.15 14.24
N ASN A 1012 33.10 -23.34 14.41
CA ASN A 1012 33.02 -21.93 14.83
C ASN A 1012 34.42 -21.34 15.08
N GLU A 1013 34.77 -20.29 14.34
CA GLU A 1013 35.41 -19.07 14.87
C GLU A 1013 35.49 -18.01 13.74
N PHE A 1014 34.93 -16.82 14.02
CA PHE A 1014 34.91 -15.51 13.32
C PHE A 1014 33.50 -15.01 12.95
N PRO A 1015 32.99 -13.98 13.66
CA PRO A 1015 32.16 -12.97 12.99
C PRO A 1015 32.48 -11.54 13.45
N ALA A 1016 32.97 -10.72 12.51
CA ALA A 1016 32.81 -9.27 12.51
C ALA A 1016 33.09 -8.76 11.09
N LEU A 1017 32.07 -8.80 10.21
CA LEU A 1017 31.91 -7.89 9.07
C LEU A 1017 30.47 -7.99 8.58
N ASP A 1018 29.95 -6.79 8.30
CA ASP A 1018 28.56 -6.42 8.05
C ASP A 1018 27.91 -7.15 6.86
N SER A 1019 26.62 -7.42 7.01
CA SER A 1019 25.84 -8.42 6.31
C SER A 1019 24.71 -7.82 5.46
N GLU A 1020 25.03 -6.83 4.63
CA GLU A 1020 24.13 -6.41 3.53
C GLU A 1020 24.62 -6.83 2.13
N LEU A 1021 25.63 -7.69 2.03
CA LEU A 1021 26.20 -8.16 0.75
C LEU A 1021 26.12 -9.68 0.49
N ILE A 1022 25.29 -10.42 1.24
CA ILE A 1022 25.09 -11.88 1.06
C ILE A 1022 23.65 -12.25 0.64
N LYS A 1023 22.70 -11.31 0.59
CA LYS A 1023 21.30 -11.61 0.22
C LYS A 1023 20.74 -10.92 -1.03
N LEU A 1024 21.60 -10.33 -1.87
CA LEU A 1024 21.21 -9.78 -3.17
C LEU A 1024 21.75 -10.59 -4.38
N PHE A 1025 22.11 -11.89 -4.21
CA PHE A 1025 22.64 -12.66 -5.34
C PHE A 1025 22.48 -14.20 -5.35
N GLN A 1026 21.59 -14.84 -4.57
CA GLN A 1026 21.39 -16.30 -4.68
C GLN A 1026 19.94 -16.76 -4.44
N ASP A 1027 19.10 -16.55 -5.46
CA ASP A 1027 17.98 -17.40 -5.93
C ASP A 1027 17.23 -16.57 -6.99
N THR A 1028 17.29 -16.78 -8.30
CA THR A 1028 17.24 -18.00 -9.14
C THR A 1028 17.34 -17.50 -10.61
N GLN A 1029 17.93 -18.12 -11.64
CA GLN A 1029 18.61 -19.40 -11.87
C GLN A 1029 19.61 -19.25 -13.04
N SER A 1030 20.66 -20.08 -13.07
CA SER A 1030 21.18 -20.59 -14.34
C SER A 1030 20.76 -22.05 -14.49
N GLU A 1031 19.80 -22.30 -15.37
CA GLU A 1031 20.23 -22.89 -16.63
C GLU A 1031 20.78 -21.75 -17.50
N GLN A 1032 22.11 -21.75 -17.67
CA GLN A 1032 22.90 -21.28 -18.81
C GLN A 1032 22.74 -19.84 -19.35
N GLY A 1033 23.87 -19.12 -19.40
CA GLY A 1033 24.20 -18.29 -20.57
C GLY A 1033 24.53 -16.81 -20.32
N ALA A 1034 25.81 -16.54 -20.07
CA ALA A 1034 26.60 -15.32 -20.29
C ALA A 1034 25.93 -14.01 -20.80
N VAL A 1035 26.27 -12.89 -20.15
CA VAL A 1035 26.20 -11.54 -20.75
C VAL A 1035 27.54 -10.82 -20.62
N HIS A 1036 28.05 -10.35 -21.77
CA HIS A 1036 29.08 -9.32 -21.92
C HIS A 1036 28.43 -7.93 -21.79
N TRP A 1037 29.15 -6.99 -21.16
CA TRP A 1037 28.83 -5.56 -21.13
C TRP A 1037 29.04 -4.90 -22.50
N ILE A 1038 28.33 -3.79 -22.79
CA ILE A 1038 28.92 -2.45 -23.06
C ILE A 1038 27.87 -1.37 -23.46
N SER A 1039 28.14 -0.17 -22.92
CA SER A 1039 27.81 1.22 -23.33
C SER A 1039 26.36 1.71 -23.37
N GLN A 1040 25.96 2.71 -22.58
CA GLN A 1040 26.33 4.16 -22.56
C GLN A 1040 25.34 4.99 -23.40
N ILE A 1041 24.65 5.93 -22.77
CA ILE A 1041 24.71 7.39 -23.00
C ILE A 1041 23.48 8.07 -22.39
N ASP A 1042 23.77 9.02 -21.50
CA ASP A 1042 22.91 10.03 -20.88
C ASP A 1042 22.17 10.90 -21.91
N VAL A 1043 20.95 11.37 -21.59
CA VAL A 1043 20.56 12.81 -21.73
C VAL A 1043 19.40 13.16 -20.78
N LEU A 1044 19.73 14.05 -19.83
CA LEU A 1044 18.98 15.19 -19.28
C LEU A 1044 17.47 15.32 -19.58
N SER A 1045 16.67 15.33 -18.51
CA SER A 1045 15.24 15.66 -18.51
C SER A 1045 14.98 17.17 -18.34
N GLY A 1046 14.21 17.74 -19.27
CA GLY A 1046 13.46 19.00 -19.16
C GLY A 1046 12.20 18.89 -20.05
N PRO A 1047 11.08 19.53 -19.66
CA PRO A 1047 9.73 18.97 -19.79
C PRO A 1047 9.04 19.35 -21.11
N ASP A 1048 8.17 18.46 -21.60
CA ASP A 1048 6.84 18.75 -22.20
C ASP A 1048 6.39 17.62 -23.15
N ALA A 1049 5.07 17.35 -23.08
CA ALA A 1049 4.20 16.70 -24.08
C ALA A 1049 4.22 15.15 -24.25
N LEU A 1050 3.17 14.54 -23.67
CA LEU A 1050 2.20 13.53 -24.15
C LEU A 1050 2.62 12.38 -25.11
N PRO A 1051 2.05 11.16 -24.93
CA PRO A 1051 2.50 9.94 -25.59
C PRO A 1051 1.80 9.67 -26.94
N ALA A 1052 2.57 9.18 -27.91
CA ALA A 1052 2.04 8.53 -29.11
C ALA A 1052 2.16 7.01 -28.99
N LYS A 1053 1.02 6.35 -29.23
CA LYS A 1053 0.79 4.89 -29.24
C LYS A 1053 1.74 4.13 -30.18
N ALA A 1054 2.06 2.90 -29.80
CA ALA A 1054 2.39 1.83 -30.74
C ALA A 1054 1.79 0.50 -30.23
N GLU A 1055 0.66 0.11 -30.83
CA GLU A 1055 0.13 -1.26 -30.81
C GLU A 1055 0.91 -2.14 -31.80
N ILE A 1056 1.15 -3.40 -31.43
CA ILE A 1056 1.43 -4.49 -32.37
C ILE A 1056 0.49 -5.64 -32.04
N VAL A 1057 -0.36 -5.97 -33.01
CA VAL A 1057 -1.23 -7.16 -33.06
C VAL A 1057 -0.60 -8.18 -34.00
N ALA A 1058 -0.50 -9.47 -33.59
CA ALA A 1058 -1.08 -10.62 -34.30
C ALA A 1058 -0.43 -11.99 -34.00
N ILE A 1059 -1.28 -12.87 -33.46
CA ILE A 1059 -1.58 -14.27 -33.84
C ILE A 1059 -0.51 -15.37 -33.61
N HIS A 1060 -0.92 -16.40 -32.85
CA HIS A 1060 -0.55 -17.80 -33.10
C HIS A 1060 -1.79 -18.70 -33.05
N ALA A 1061 -1.92 -19.57 -34.05
CA ALA A 1061 -3.05 -20.45 -34.30
C ALA A 1061 -2.79 -21.91 -33.88
N ASN A 1062 -3.90 -22.66 -33.75
CA ASN A 1062 -4.11 -24.12 -33.61
C ASN A 1062 -4.38 -24.55 -32.15
N GLY A 1063 -5.63 -24.65 -31.64
CA GLY A 1063 -6.80 -25.44 -32.09
C GLY A 1063 -6.80 -26.81 -31.36
N PHE A 1064 -7.82 -27.38 -30.70
CA PHE A 1064 -9.29 -27.28 -30.63
C PHE A 1064 -9.75 -27.90 -29.27
N ILE A 1065 -10.65 -27.30 -28.47
CA ILE A 1065 -12.12 -27.50 -28.24
C ILE A 1065 -12.60 -28.90 -27.75
N PHE A 1066 -13.30 -28.90 -26.59
CA PHE A 1066 -14.69 -29.36 -26.28
C PHE A 1066 -14.75 -29.84 -24.81
N HIS A 1067 -15.65 -29.40 -23.93
CA HIS A 1067 -17.01 -28.85 -24.07
C HIS A 1067 -17.28 -27.78 -23.00
#